data_AF-D0NVF3-F1
#
_entry.id   AF-D0NVF3-F1
#
_cell.length_a   1.000
_cell.length_b   1.000
_cell.length_c   1.000
_cell.angle_alpha   90.00
_cell.angle_beta   90.00
_cell.angle_gamma   90.00
#
_symmetry.space_group_name_H-M   'P 1'
#
loop_
_entity.id
_entity.type
_entity.pdbx_description
1 polymer ?
#
loop_
_entity_poly.entity_id
_entity_poly.type
_entity_poly.pdbx_seq_one_letter_code
_entity_poly.pdbx_strand_id
1 'polypeptide(L)'
;MHLFFLTAVAFVITSVSVDASVAKDPRGHAPNRTEVDTVNASSSTRLLRKNSTVDLVGEERAPSIVENIKALVKSSAVTPAKLQQWLDERLPAGLVFKNMNLDEPNIFSLLHEPNFAKWVQYADDLSAKSSHKESSVISTLTSLHGDKVVYDTIQAAKLYPQLSELALKLEKDQIRFWIATRKDPSVVFEALNLNWAGISIFPKPEFSAWLKYVDDVNARHPKEAPLSIIPTLKQRFSRGDEAGTDVLLKLIANGKATTEAKTVANKVESALFDFWLNSRETPDKVMDAFKYGTTTQAFLGSPRWKEWERYLSAYNARYPEKKATAIETLTRKYGDAQLLDTLIGASSKGETKTLAAKLQAQQFDRWMNLKESPLDVYNRLRSSYGDTAFFNEPQLNVWVSYMNVFVDKNPSKVDKMFLELGDTFGDMRLFRVLGEAKKFPNLESTATKLQMEKASTLFASGKSPEGIFKVLALDNVGDDILSNTLFHKWLAYLQKFNKEHPNNQESWFDMLRISYQPFGVERIIETGRKNPLTRLMAEKVENAYHNYWLDIKMEPKTAFRSLHLDESGEKLLADPKFNTWVQYLKTFNDRYPNEKTTVIDGLRDNSHDIALLRMFSAAKNDPSTEKLATDLQSALILKWQDAKKTPEELKRVFVGVPAADEMLDRYIKLLAVASSTP
;
A
#
# COMPACT_ATOMS: atom_id res chain seq x y z
N MET A 1 -15.62 1.12 21.78
CA MET A 1 -14.43 0.58 22.46
C MET A 1 -13.22 0.68 21.53
N HIS A 2 -12.61 1.87 21.43
CA HIS A 2 -11.31 2.08 20.79
C HIS A 2 -10.57 3.14 21.62
N LEU A 3 -9.89 2.70 22.68
CA LEU A 3 -8.99 3.54 23.46
C LEU A 3 -7.73 3.79 22.64
N PHE A 4 -7.59 5.00 22.10
CA PHE A 4 -6.33 5.51 21.56
C PHE A 4 -5.39 5.86 22.71
N PHE A 5 -4.55 4.93 23.12
CA PHE A 5 -3.38 5.25 23.94
C PHE A 5 -2.35 5.97 23.07
N LEU A 6 -2.25 7.28 23.23
CA LEU A 6 -1.16 8.12 22.73
C LEU A 6 0.13 7.78 23.50
N THR A 7 0.81 6.70 23.12
CA THR A 7 2.18 6.45 23.56
C THR A 7 3.11 7.33 22.74
N ALA A 8 3.68 8.37 23.38
CA ALA A 8 4.79 9.14 22.85
C ALA A 8 6.00 8.21 22.63
N VAL A 9 6.19 7.73 21.40
CA VAL A 9 7.35 6.93 21.03
C VAL A 9 8.50 7.90 20.74
N ALA A 10 9.36 8.10 21.73
CA ALA A 10 10.67 8.73 21.54
C ALA A 10 11.49 7.86 20.57
N PHE A 11 11.87 8.44 19.43
CA PHE A 11 12.70 7.82 18.40
C PHE A 11 14.14 7.65 18.90
N VAL A 12 14.57 6.42 19.16
CA VAL A 12 16.00 6.07 19.20
C VAL A 12 16.34 5.46 17.84
N ILE A 13 16.85 6.30 16.91
CA ILE A 13 17.39 5.83 15.64
C ILE A 13 18.80 5.29 15.93
N THR A 14 18.92 3.97 16.06
CA THR A 14 20.22 3.30 16.04
C THR A 14 20.79 3.38 14.62
N SER A 15 21.86 4.15 14.45
CA SER A 15 22.67 4.20 13.23
C SER A 15 23.27 2.83 12.93
N VAL A 16 22.74 2.15 11.91
CA VAL A 16 23.40 0.99 11.32
C VAL A 16 24.44 1.51 10.34
N SER A 17 25.68 1.62 10.81
CA SER A 17 26.85 1.82 9.95
C SER A 17 27.06 0.57 9.11
N VAL A 18 26.66 0.62 7.83
CA VAL A 18 27.02 -0.40 6.84
C VAL A 18 28.39 -0.03 6.29
N ASP A 19 29.43 -0.70 6.81
CA ASP A 19 30.77 -0.70 6.23
C ASP A 19 30.73 -1.36 4.84
N ALA A 20 30.66 -0.53 3.80
CA ALA A 20 30.88 -0.96 2.43
C ALA A 20 32.39 -1.00 2.16
N SER A 21 33.00 -2.15 2.46
CA SER A 21 34.40 -2.44 2.13
C SER A 21 34.64 -2.41 0.62
N VAL A 22 35.62 -1.59 0.25
CA VAL A 22 36.22 -1.39 -1.07
C VAL A 22 36.65 -2.70 -1.72
N ALA A 23 36.08 -3.03 -2.88
CA ALA A 23 36.65 -4.00 -3.82
C ALA A 23 37.37 -3.23 -4.95
N LYS A 24 38.70 -3.38 -4.98
CA LYS A 24 39.61 -2.85 -5.99
C LYS A 24 39.48 -3.60 -7.32
N ASP A 25 39.78 -2.85 -8.38
CA ASP A 25 40.11 -3.20 -9.78
C ASP A 25 40.87 -4.54 -9.95
N PRO A 26 40.74 -5.24 -11.10
CA PRO A 26 41.69 -4.93 -12.18
C PRO A 26 41.14 -5.04 -13.61
N ARG A 27 41.35 -3.96 -14.35
CA ARG A 27 41.47 -3.89 -15.81
C ARG A 27 42.42 -4.97 -16.33
N GLY A 28 41.89 -5.89 -17.13
CA GLY A 28 42.65 -6.82 -17.95
C GLY A 28 42.89 -6.24 -19.35
N HIS A 29 44.05 -5.61 -19.54
CA HIS A 29 44.66 -5.40 -20.84
C HIS A 29 45.33 -6.70 -21.32
N ALA A 30 45.11 -7.10 -22.58
CA ALA A 30 45.89 -8.11 -23.31
C ALA A 30 45.68 -7.91 -24.83
N PRO A 31 46.59 -8.35 -25.73
CA PRO A 31 47.56 -7.43 -26.32
C PRO A 31 47.60 -7.42 -27.87
N ASN A 32 48.30 -6.41 -28.38
CA ASN A 32 48.89 -6.32 -29.72
C ASN A 32 49.75 -7.53 -30.10
N ARG A 33 49.70 -7.93 -31.38
CA ARG A 33 50.86 -8.18 -32.29
C ARG A 33 50.37 -8.66 -33.67
N THR A 34 50.63 -7.90 -34.74
CA THR A 34 51.65 -8.15 -35.82
C THR A 34 51.39 -9.44 -36.62
N GLU A 35 51.51 -9.54 -37.94
CA GLU A 35 52.11 -8.73 -39.00
C GLU A 35 51.61 -9.33 -40.34
N VAL A 36 51.47 -8.47 -41.36
CA VAL A 36 51.90 -8.65 -42.76
C VAL A 36 51.67 -10.01 -43.42
N ASP A 37 50.80 -10.04 -44.44
CA ASP A 37 51.32 -10.21 -45.81
C ASP A 37 50.38 -9.69 -46.89
N THR A 38 51.01 -9.06 -47.86
CA THR A 38 50.43 -8.25 -48.92
C THR A 38 50.42 -9.08 -50.20
N VAL A 39 49.26 -9.33 -50.80
CA VAL A 39 49.19 -9.72 -52.22
C VAL A 39 48.19 -8.83 -52.92
N ASN A 40 48.74 -7.82 -53.57
CA ASN A 40 48.15 -7.09 -54.69
C ASN A 40 47.78 -8.08 -55.81
N ALA A 41 46.56 -7.99 -56.33
CA ALA A 41 46.34 -7.67 -57.75
C ALA A 41 44.85 -7.65 -58.11
N SER A 42 44.45 -6.48 -58.60
CA SER A 42 43.64 -6.22 -59.79
C SER A 42 42.12 -6.50 -59.84
N SER A 43 41.46 -5.41 -60.21
CA SER A 43 40.31 -5.30 -61.13
C SER A 43 38.90 -5.38 -60.53
N SER A 44 38.51 -4.24 -59.97
CA SER A 44 37.33 -3.45 -60.35
C SER A 44 36.33 -4.10 -61.32
N THR A 45 35.11 -4.39 -60.84
CA THR A 45 33.90 -3.83 -61.47
C THR A 45 32.69 -3.89 -60.55
N ARG A 46 32.18 -2.70 -60.29
CA ARG A 46 30.93 -2.36 -59.62
C ARG A 46 29.75 -2.91 -60.44
N LEU A 47 29.02 -3.90 -59.93
CA LEU A 47 27.71 -4.29 -60.46
C LEU A 47 26.63 -4.08 -59.39
N LEU A 48 25.62 -3.31 -59.79
CA LEU A 48 24.55 -2.76 -58.96
C LEU A 48 23.64 -3.86 -58.40
N ARG A 49 23.26 -3.70 -57.13
CA ARG A 49 22.17 -4.42 -56.46
C ARG A 49 20.88 -4.26 -57.27
N LYS A 50 20.33 -5.36 -57.78
CA LYS A 50 18.88 -5.46 -58.00
C LYS A 50 18.27 -6.10 -56.76
N ASN A 51 17.57 -5.27 -55.99
CA ASN A 51 16.52 -5.75 -55.10
C ASN A 51 15.44 -6.36 -56.00
N SER A 52 15.07 -7.60 -55.75
CA SER A 52 13.88 -8.21 -56.33
C SER A 52 13.15 -8.93 -55.20
N THR A 53 12.30 -8.16 -54.54
CA THR A 53 11.04 -8.64 -53.99
C THR A 53 10.32 -9.43 -55.08
N VAL A 54 10.18 -10.73 -54.88
CA VAL A 54 9.36 -11.59 -55.73
C VAL A 54 7.93 -11.46 -55.23
N ASP A 55 7.23 -10.45 -55.72
CA ASP A 55 5.77 -10.49 -55.75
C ASP A 55 5.36 -11.49 -56.83
N LEU A 56 4.83 -12.62 -56.37
CA LEU A 56 4.30 -13.70 -57.19
C LEU A 56 2.97 -13.26 -57.79
N VAL A 57 2.96 -12.55 -58.92
CA VAL A 57 1.94 -12.63 -60.01
C VAL A 57 2.44 -11.79 -61.21
N GLY A 58 2.76 -12.45 -62.33
CA GLY A 58 3.25 -11.88 -63.59
C GLY A 58 4.69 -12.36 -63.89
N GLU A 59 5.08 -12.94 -65.01
CA GLU A 59 4.57 -12.89 -66.38
C GLU A 59 4.90 -14.18 -67.15
N GLU A 60 4.11 -14.39 -68.19
CA GLU A 60 4.37 -15.23 -69.35
C GLU A 60 5.77 -15.00 -69.96
N ARG A 61 6.52 -16.09 -70.16
CA ARG A 61 7.26 -16.43 -71.41
C ARG A 61 8.25 -17.58 -71.19
N ALA A 62 7.81 -18.80 -71.48
CA ALA A 62 8.56 -19.84 -72.18
C ALA A 62 7.58 -20.99 -72.50
N PRO A 63 7.21 -21.22 -73.78
CA PRO A 63 6.27 -22.28 -74.13
C PRO A 63 6.97 -23.64 -74.13
N SER A 64 6.24 -24.70 -73.75
CA SER A 64 6.57 -26.15 -73.88
C SER A 64 6.79 -26.98 -72.60
N ILE A 65 6.67 -26.43 -71.38
CA ILE A 65 6.67 -27.28 -70.15
C ILE A 65 5.25 -27.71 -69.71
N VAL A 66 4.20 -26.97 -70.10
CA VAL A 66 2.84 -27.22 -69.58
C VAL A 66 2.16 -28.47 -70.17
N GLU A 67 2.43 -28.86 -71.42
CA GLU A 67 1.78 -30.03 -72.04
C GLU A 67 2.35 -31.37 -71.54
N ASN A 68 3.65 -31.43 -71.24
CA ASN A 68 4.26 -32.63 -70.66
C ASN A 68 3.87 -32.85 -69.18
N ILE A 69 3.38 -31.82 -68.49
CA ILE A 69 2.87 -31.95 -67.11
C ILE A 69 1.50 -32.62 -67.08
N LYS A 70 0.61 -32.37 -68.07
CA LYS A 70 -0.74 -32.97 -68.10
C LYS A 70 -0.74 -34.48 -68.38
N ALA A 71 0.25 -35.00 -69.13
CA ALA A 71 0.32 -36.42 -69.47
C ALA A 71 0.92 -37.31 -68.36
N LEU A 72 1.64 -36.72 -67.39
CA LEU A 72 2.37 -37.48 -66.35
C LEU A 72 1.51 -37.86 -65.12
N VAL A 73 0.25 -37.40 -65.05
CA VAL A 73 -0.64 -37.53 -63.88
C VAL A 73 -1.40 -38.87 -63.83
N LYS A 74 -1.25 -39.79 -64.80
CA LYS A 74 -2.13 -40.98 -64.94
C LYS A 74 -1.62 -42.33 -64.43
N SER A 75 -0.48 -42.45 -63.75
CA SER A 75 -0.08 -43.74 -63.15
C SER A 75 -0.46 -43.83 -61.67
N SER A 76 -1.52 -44.57 -61.34
CA SER A 76 -2.06 -44.74 -59.98
C SER A 76 -1.14 -45.48 -59.00
N ALA A 77 -0.13 -46.19 -59.49
CA ALA A 77 0.83 -46.92 -58.65
C ALA A 77 2.16 -46.16 -58.59
N VAL A 78 2.38 -45.45 -57.49
CA VAL A 78 3.69 -44.84 -57.19
C VAL A 78 4.67 -45.97 -56.85
N THR A 79 5.54 -46.32 -57.79
CA THR A 79 6.58 -47.36 -57.62
C THR A 79 7.84 -46.77 -56.98
N PRO A 80 8.67 -47.58 -56.29
CA PRO A 80 9.96 -47.12 -55.77
C PRO A 80 10.87 -46.50 -56.85
N ALA A 81 10.85 -47.05 -58.07
CA ALA A 81 11.59 -46.51 -59.20
C ALA A 81 11.12 -45.09 -59.58
N LYS A 82 9.81 -44.82 -59.51
CA LYS A 82 9.25 -43.50 -59.79
C LYS A 82 9.63 -42.47 -58.73
N LEU A 83 9.62 -42.86 -57.45
CA LEU A 83 10.09 -42.02 -56.35
C LEU A 83 11.57 -41.68 -56.50
N GLN A 84 12.41 -42.67 -56.86
CA GLN A 84 13.82 -42.45 -57.12
C GLN A 84 14.03 -41.49 -58.31
N GLN A 85 13.28 -41.66 -59.40
CA GLN A 85 13.32 -40.74 -60.54
C GLN A 85 13.02 -39.30 -60.11
N TRP A 86 11.92 -39.08 -59.38
CA TRP A 86 11.56 -37.75 -58.88
C TRP A 86 12.61 -37.17 -57.93
N LEU A 87 13.25 -38.04 -57.14
CA LEU A 87 14.30 -37.65 -56.20
C LEU A 87 15.58 -37.22 -56.93
N ASP A 88 15.94 -37.92 -58.01
CA ASP A 88 17.07 -37.56 -58.88
C ASP A 88 16.79 -36.27 -59.67
N GLU A 89 15.53 -36.06 -60.09
CA GLU A 89 15.03 -34.80 -60.66
C GLU A 89 14.87 -33.67 -59.64
N ARG A 90 15.02 -33.96 -58.34
CA ARG A 90 14.84 -33.03 -57.20
C ARG A 90 13.48 -32.33 -57.20
N LEU A 91 12.41 -33.04 -57.52
CA LEU A 91 11.07 -32.45 -57.51
C LEU A 91 10.68 -32.00 -56.09
N PRO A 92 10.11 -30.80 -55.92
CA PRO A 92 9.68 -30.30 -54.60
C PRO A 92 8.68 -31.25 -53.93
N ALA A 93 8.80 -31.44 -52.61
CA ALA A 93 7.94 -32.35 -51.85
C ALA A 93 6.44 -32.06 -52.04
N GLY A 94 6.04 -30.79 -52.11
CA GLY A 94 4.64 -30.39 -52.34
C GLY A 94 4.10 -30.74 -53.73
N LEU A 95 4.94 -30.83 -54.77
CA LEU A 95 4.52 -31.29 -56.08
C LEU A 95 4.31 -32.80 -56.09
N VAL A 96 5.25 -33.54 -55.50
CA VAL A 96 5.14 -34.99 -55.34
C VAL A 96 3.94 -35.37 -54.48
N PHE A 97 3.65 -34.59 -53.44
CA PHE A 97 2.46 -34.76 -52.60
C PHE A 97 1.16 -34.78 -53.43
N LYS A 98 0.98 -33.79 -54.32
CA LYS A 98 -0.17 -33.72 -55.24
C LYS A 98 -0.16 -34.85 -56.27
N ASN A 99 1.00 -35.20 -56.82
CA ASN A 99 1.13 -36.30 -57.80
C ASN A 99 0.82 -37.68 -57.19
N MET A 100 0.94 -37.81 -55.87
CA MET A 100 0.56 -39.02 -55.12
C MET A 100 -0.90 -38.98 -54.64
N ASN A 101 -1.70 -38.00 -55.07
CA ASN A 101 -3.09 -37.77 -54.66
C ASN A 101 -3.26 -37.67 -53.12
N LEU A 102 -2.29 -37.04 -52.45
CA LEU A 102 -2.29 -36.89 -50.99
C LEU A 102 -2.94 -35.58 -50.52
N ASP A 103 -3.49 -34.76 -51.42
CA ASP A 103 -4.14 -33.48 -51.15
C ASP A 103 -5.56 -33.60 -50.57
N GLU A 104 -5.79 -34.63 -49.74
CA GLU A 104 -7.05 -34.87 -49.04
C GLU A 104 -7.32 -33.77 -47.99
N PRO A 105 -8.56 -33.24 -47.89
CA PRO A 105 -8.89 -32.20 -46.91
C PRO A 105 -8.69 -32.64 -45.45
N ASN A 106 -8.87 -33.93 -45.16
CA ASN A 106 -8.71 -34.50 -43.83
C ASN A 106 -7.30 -35.09 -43.65
N ILE A 107 -6.41 -34.32 -43.04
CA ILE A 107 -5.05 -34.77 -42.74
C ILE A 107 -5.02 -36.02 -41.83
N PHE A 108 -6.05 -36.32 -41.03
CA PHE A 108 -6.05 -37.50 -40.17
C PHE A 108 -6.22 -38.81 -40.94
N SER A 109 -7.07 -38.83 -41.98
CA SER A 109 -7.21 -40.00 -42.87
C SER A 109 -5.93 -40.22 -43.68
N LEU A 110 -5.29 -39.13 -44.12
CA LEU A 110 -4.02 -39.17 -44.82
C LEU A 110 -2.91 -39.91 -44.04
N LEU A 111 -2.87 -39.80 -42.71
CA LEU A 111 -1.88 -40.53 -41.89
C LEU A 111 -2.03 -42.07 -41.96
N HIS A 112 -3.21 -42.57 -42.32
CA HIS A 112 -3.46 -43.99 -42.52
C HIS A 112 -3.13 -44.47 -43.95
N GLU A 113 -2.94 -43.53 -44.90
CA GLU A 113 -2.70 -43.86 -46.29
C GLU A 113 -1.25 -44.37 -46.48
N PRO A 114 -1.04 -45.59 -47.01
CA PRO A 114 0.31 -46.15 -47.15
C PRO A 114 1.25 -45.30 -48.03
N ASN A 115 0.69 -44.58 -49.00
CA ASN A 115 1.45 -43.67 -49.86
C ASN A 115 1.94 -42.42 -49.11
N PHE A 116 1.27 -42.01 -48.02
CA PHE A 116 1.74 -40.90 -47.19
C PHE A 116 3.07 -41.23 -46.51
N ALA A 117 3.22 -42.43 -45.93
CA ALA A 117 4.48 -42.86 -45.33
C ALA A 117 5.64 -42.89 -46.35
N LYS A 118 5.36 -43.35 -47.58
CA LYS A 118 6.33 -43.30 -48.69
C LYS A 118 6.71 -41.87 -49.07
N TRP A 119 5.74 -40.95 -49.08
CA TRP A 119 6.00 -39.54 -49.35
C TRP A 119 6.80 -38.87 -48.23
N VAL A 120 6.55 -39.21 -46.97
CA VAL A 120 7.36 -38.76 -45.82
C VAL A 120 8.82 -39.16 -46.01
N GLN A 121 9.08 -40.43 -46.38
CA GLN A 121 10.43 -40.89 -46.69
C GLN A 121 11.05 -40.14 -47.87
N TYR A 122 10.30 -39.94 -48.96
CA TYR A 122 10.75 -39.15 -50.11
C TYR A 122 11.17 -37.73 -49.72
N ALA A 123 10.37 -37.06 -48.89
CA ALA A 123 10.66 -35.70 -48.43
C ALA A 123 11.91 -35.67 -47.53
N ASP A 124 12.10 -36.68 -46.66
CA ASP A 124 13.31 -36.83 -45.85
C ASP A 124 14.54 -37.04 -46.74
N ASP A 125 14.46 -37.94 -47.73
CA ASP A 125 15.55 -38.22 -48.68
C ASP A 125 15.91 -36.98 -49.52
N LEU A 126 14.90 -36.23 -49.97
CA LEU A 126 15.08 -34.98 -50.69
C LEU A 126 15.83 -33.96 -49.83
N SER A 127 15.43 -33.81 -48.57
CA SER A 127 16.05 -32.90 -47.61
C SER A 127 17.50 -33.27 -47.27
N ALA A 128 17.83 -34.57 -47.29
CA ALA A 128 19.19 -35.06 -47.09
C ALA A 128 20.10 -34.78 -48.30
N LYS A 129 19.53 -34.78 -49.52
CA LYS A 129 20.26 -34.48 -50.77
C LYS A 129 20.41 -32.98 -51.06
N SER A 130 19.56 -32.11 -50.49
CA SER A 130 19.61 -30.66 -50.72
C SER A 130 20.43 -29.93 -49.65
N SER A 131 21.37 -29.08 -50.06
CA SER A 131 22.08 -28.15 -49.15
C SER A 131 21.11 -27.15 -48.49
N HIS A 132 19.99 -26.86 -49.14
CA HIS A 132 18.89 -26.07 -48.61
C HIS A 132 17.95 -26.99 -47.80
N LYS A 133 18.01 -26.91 -46.47
CA LYS A 133 17.22 -27.73 -45.52
C LYS A 133 15.73 -27.34 -45.45
N GLU A 134 15.14 -26.79 -46.51
CA GLU A 134 13.87 -26.05 -46.42
C GLU A 134 12.63 -26.84 -46.87
N SER A 135 12.78 -27.98 -47.54
CA SER A 135 11.65 -28.81 -48.00
C SER A 135 11.34 -29.92 -47.00
N SER A 136 10.60 -29.61 -45.93
CA SER A 136 10.14 -30.61 -44.96
C SER A 136 8.67 -31.02 -45.17
N VAL A 137 8.35 -32.25 -44.75
CA VAL A 137 6.98 -32.78 -44.61
C VAL A 137 6.05 -31.76 -43.95
N ILE A 138 6.48 -31.18 -42.83
CA ILE A 138 5.70 -30.23 -42.05
C ILE A 138 5.43 -28.95 -42.81
N SER A 139 6.39 -28.43 -43.58
CA SER A 139 6.17 -27.22 -44.39
C SER A 139 5.00 -27.41 -45.35
N THR A 140 4.92 -28.57 -46.02
CA THR A 140 3.83 -28.92 -46.94
C THR A 140 2.50 -29.04 -46.20
N LEU A 141 2.46 -29.81 -45.11
CA LEU A 141 1.23 -30.01 -44.33
C LEU A 141 0.72 -28.71 -43.71
N THR A 142 1.63 -27.88 -43.19
CA THR A 142 1.30 -26.60 -42.56
C THR A 142 0.78 -25.59 -43.58
N SER A 143 1.36 -25.57 -44.79
CA SER A 143 0.88 -24.72 -45.89
C SER A 143 -0.56 -25.07 -46.31
N LEU A 144 -0.93 -26.35 -46.27
CA LEU A 144 -2.25 -26.82 -46.71
C LEU A 144 -3.33 -26.75 -45.60
N HIS A 145 -2.98 -27.08 -44.36
CA HIS A 145 -3.96 -27.24 -43.28
C HIS A 145 -3.82 -26.22 -42.13
N GLY A 146 -2.69 -25.50 -42.05
CA GLY A 146 -2.38 -24.60 -40.94
C GLY A 146 -1.79 -25.30 -39.72
N ASP A 147 -1.00 -24.56 -38.92
CA ASP A 147 -0.20 -25.13 -37.83
C ASP A 147 -1.03 -25.83 -36.74
N LYS A 148 -2.16 -25.23 -36.36
CA LYS A 148 -3.05 -25.78 -35.32
C LYS A 148 -3.66 -27.11 -35.74
N VAL A 149 -4.20 -27.18 -36.97
CA VAL A 149 -4.82 -28.41 -37.50
C VAL A 149 -3.79 -29.52 -37.60
N VAL A 150 -2.58 -29.21 -38.10
CA VAL A 150 -1.48 -30.18 -38.16
C VAL A 150 -1.11 -30.66 -36.75
N TYR A 151 -0.96 -29.74 -35.79
CA TYR A 151 -0.61 -30.11 -34.41
C TYR A 151 -1.69 -30.98 -33.75
N ASP A 152 -2.96 -30.57 -33.82
CA ASP A 152 -4.09 -31.31 -33.24
C ASP A 152 -4.22 -32.71 -33.86
N THR A 153 -3.99 -32.82 -35.18
CA THR A 153 -3.99 -34.11 -35.88
C THR A 153 -2.86 -35.01 -35.40
N ILE A 154 -1.66 -34.47 -35.22
CA ILE A 154 -0.51 -35.22 -34.69
C ILE A 154 -0.79 -35.67 -33.25
N GLN A 155 -1.37 -34.81 -32.40
CA GLN A 155 -1.74 -35.20 -31.03
C GLN A 155 -2.81 -36.30 -31.02
N ALA A 156 -3.82 -36.21 -31.90
CA ALA A 156 -4.83 -37.26 -32.03
C ALA A 156 -4.22 -38.58 -32.54
N ALA A 157 -3.29 -38.52 -33.51
CA ALA A 157 -2.62 -39.70 -34.06
C ALA A 157 -1.76 -40.44 -33.02
N LYS A 158 -1.19 -39.74 -32.03
CA LYS A 158 -0.45 -40.38 -30.91
C LYS A 158 -1.30 -41.33 -30.07
N LEU A 159 -2.64 -41.22 -30.12
CA LEU A 159 -3.56 -42.11 -29.40
C LEU A 159 -3.75 -43.46 -30.12
N TYR A 160 -3.31 -43.58 -31.36
CA TYR A 160 -3.45 -44.79 -32.18
C TYR A 160 -2.10 -45.51 -32.26
N PRO A 161 -1.97 -46.75 -31.73
CA PRO A 161 -0.70 -47.47 -31.69
C PRO A 161 0.00 -47.57 -33.05
N GLN A 162 -0.76 -47.80 -34.12
CA GLN A 162 -0.23 -47.91 -35.49
C GLN A 162 0.31 -46.59 -36.07
N LEU A 163 -0.14 -45.44 -35.55
CA LEU A 163 0.32 -44.12 -35.99
C LEU A 163 1.31 -43.49 -35.00
N SER A 164 1.46 -44.05 -33.80
CA SER A 164 2.21 -43.40 -32.72
C SER A 164 3.65 -43.07 -33.11
N GLU A 165 4.36 -43.97 -33.80
CA GLU A 165 5.76 -43.72 -34.22
C GLU A 165 5.84 -42.58 -35.24
N LEU A 166 4.98 -42.62 -36.27
CA LEU A 166 4.87 -41.57 -37.28
C LEU A 166 4.49 -40.23 -36.64
N ALA A 167 3.51 -40.23 -35.73
CA ALA A 167 3.04 -39.03 -35.05
C ALA A 167 4.14 -38.42 -34.16
N LEU A 168 4.91 -39.24 -33.42
CA LEU A 168 6.06 -38.76 -32.65
C LEU A 168 7.18 -38.19 -33.54
N LYS A 169 7.41 -38.76 -34.73
CA LYS A 169 8.33 -38.19 -35.74
C LYS A 169 7.81 -36.83 -36.21
N LEU A 170 6.55 -36.76 -36.63
CA LEU A 170 5.93 -35.53 -37.13
C LEU A 170 5.90 -34.42 -36.07
N GLU A 171 5.63 -34.74 -34.80
CA GLU A 171 5.68 -33.78 -33.69
C GLU A 171 7.08 -33.16 -33.54
N LYS A 172 8.13 -34.01 -33.55
CA LYS A 172 9.53 -33.53 -33.48
C LYS A 172 9.89 -32.68 -34.69
N ASP A 173 9.49 -33.10 -35.88
CA ASP A 173 9.72 -32.36 -37.12
C ASP A 173 8.95 -31.03 -37.11
N GLN A 174 7.77 -30.98 -36.50
CA GLN A 174 6.96 -29.77 -36.39
C GLN A 174 7.62 -28.74 -35.47
N ILE A 175 8.08 -29.16 -34.29
CA ILE A 175 8.80 -28.27 -33.36
C ILE A 175 10.10 -27.75 -34.01
N ARG A 176 10.85 -28.62 -34.71
CA ARG A 176 12.06 -28.23 -35.45
C ARG A 176 11.75 -27.21 -36.55
N PHE A 177 10.67 -27.42 -37.29
CA PHE A 177 10.22 -26.50 -38.32
C PHE A 177 9.84 -25.13 -37.73
N TRP A 178 9.08 -25.09 -36.63
CA TRP A 178 8.75 -23.84 -35.94
C TRP A 178 9.99 -23.11 -35.44
N ILE A 179 10.97 -23.83 -34.86
CA ILE A 179 12.23 -23.25 -34.41
C ILE A 179 13.03 -22.69 -35.60
N ALA A 180 13.17 -23.46 -36.69
CA ALA A 180 13.94 -23.06 -37.87
C ALA A 180 13.35 -21.82 -38.55
N THR A 181 12.03 -21.71 -38.59
CA THR A 181 11.29 -20.61 -39.24
C THR A 181 10.99 -19.43 -38.30
N ARG A 182 11.43 -19.49 -37.04
CA ARG A 182 11.12 -18.48 -36.00
C ARG A 182 9.62 -18.19 -35.91
N LYS A 183 8.80 -19.25 -35.89
CA LYS A 183 7.33 -19.12 -35.89
C LYS A 183 6.87 -18.22 -34.74
N ASP A 184 5.91 -17.33 -35.00
CA ASP A 184 5.46 -16.38 -33.98
C ASP A 184 4.95 -17.11 -32.72
N PRO A 185 5.36 -16.69 -31.51
CA PRO A 185 4.95 -17.35 -30.27
C PRO A 185 3.43 -17.43 -30.09
N SER A 186 2.66 -16.47 -30.63
CA SER A 186 1.20 -16.48 -30.54
C SER A 186 0.54 -17.60 -31.34
N VAL A 187 1.14 -18.01 -32.46
CA VAL A 187 0.68 -19.13 -33.29
C VAL A 187 0.94 -20.45 -32.58
N VAL A 188 2.15 -20.61 -32.02
CA VAL A 188 2.51 -21.81 -31.25
C VAL A 188 1.70 -21.89 -29.95
N PHE A 189 1.42 -20.77 -29.29
CA PHE A 189 0.57 -20.72 -28.11
C PHE A 189 -0.85 -21.25 -28.39
N GLU A 190 -1.40 -20.88 -29.54
CA GLU A 190 -2.71 -21.34 -30.00
C GLU A 190 -2.71 -22.81 -30.43
N ALA A 191 -1.66 -23.27 -31.13
CA ALA A 191 -1.49 -24.66 -31.51
C ALA A 191 -1.44 -25.57 -30.26
N LEU A 192 -0.76 -25.14 -29.19
CA LEU A 192 -0.70 -25.86 -27.91
C LEU A 192 -1.99 -25.77 -27.07
N ASN A 193 -3.09 -25.26 -27.64
CA ASN A 193 -4.39 -25.10 -26.98
C ASN A 193 -4.34 -24.32 -25.65
N LEU A 194 -3.37 -23.40 -25.50
CA LEU A 194 -3.17 -22.61 -24.27
C LEU A 194 -4.19 -21.47 -24.09
N ASN A 195 -4.94 -21.12 -25.13
CA ASN A 195 -5.97 -20.07 -25.09
C ASN A 195 -7.10 -20.34 -24.07
N TRP A 196 -7.31 -21.59 -23.68
CA TRP A 196 -8.41 -21.98 -22.78
C TRP A 196 -7.96 -22.34 -21.36
N ALA A 197 -6.68 -22.16 -21.04
CA ALA A 197 -6.11 -22.61 -19.76
C ALA A 197 -6.60 -21.80 -18.54
N GLY A 198 -7.18 -20.62 -18.74
CA GLY A 198 -7.68 -19.76 -17.67
C GLY A 198 -6.58 -19.29 -16.70
N ILE A 199 -6.93 -19.08 -15.43
CA ILE A 199 -6.00 -18.54 -14.41
C ILE A 199 -4.93 -19.54 -13.93
N SER A 200 -5.10 -20.83 -14.18
CA SER A 200 -4.20 -21.90 -13.75
C SER A 200 -3.31 -22.41 -14.89
N ILE A 201 -2.77 -21.49 -15.69
CA ILE A 201 -1.98 -21.82 -16.88
C ILE A 201 -0.55 -22.28 -16.54
N PHE A 202 0.10 -21.74 -15.50
CA PHE A 202 1.51 -22.03 -15.22
C PHE A 202 1.84 -23.49 -14.84
N PRO A 203 0.98 -24.23 -14.11
CA PRO A 203 1.22 -25.66 -13.86
C PRO A 203 1.10 -26.55 -15.11
N LYS A 204 0.57 -26.03 -16.24
CA LYS A 204 0.34 -26.84 -17.44
C LYS A 204 1.66 -27.20 -18.12
N PRO A 205 1.95 -28.49 -18.39
CA PRO A 205 3.14 -28.91 -19.12
C PRO A 205 3.29 -28.23 -20.49
N GLU A 206 2.17 -28.00 -21.18
CA GLU A 206 2.11 -27.33 -22.48
C GLU A 206 2.62 -25.89 -22.41
N PHE A 207 2.34 -25.19 -21.30
CA PHE A 207 2.86 -23.84 -21.08
C PHE A 207 4.39 -23.85 -20.90
N SER A 208 4.91 -24.83 -20.17
CA SER A 208 6.36 -25.01 -20.02
C SER A 208 7.03 -25.37 -21.34
N ALA A 209 6.38 -26.21 -22.16
CA ALA A 209 6.84 -26.52 -23.52
C ALA A 209 6.84 -25.27 -24.42
N TRP A 210 5.82 -24.42 -24.32
CA TRP A 210 5.77 -23.14 -25.03
C TRP A 210 6.88 -22.18 -24.62
N LEU A 211 7.16 -22.04 -23.32
CA LEU A 211 8.28 -21.24 -22.83
C LEU A 211 9.61 -21.76 -23.38
N LYS A 212 9.81 -23.09 -23.35
CA LYS A 212 11.00 -23.73 -23.90
C LYS A 212 11.14 -23.47 -25.41
N TYR A 213 10.04 -23.54 -26.15
CA TYR A 213 10.03 -23.23 -27.57
C TYR A 213 10.58 -21.83 -27.86
N VAL A 214 10.13 -20.80 -27.13
CA VAL A 214 10.61 -19.42 -27.31
C VAL A 214 12.10 -19.29 -26.97
N ASP A 215 12.57 -19.97 -25.92
CA ASP A 215 13.99 -20.02 -25.59
C ASP A 215 14.82 -20.70 -26.69
N ASP A 216 14.35 -21.84 -27.21
CA ASP A 216 15.03 -22.62 -28.25
C ASP A 216 15.13 -21.83 -29.57
N VAL A 217 14.09 -21.07 -29.94
CA VAL A 217 14.13 -20.14 -31.09
C VAL A 217 15.20 -19.08 -30.90
N ASN A 218 15.22 -18.43 -29.74
CA ASN A 218 16.18 -17.37 -29.44
C ASN A 218 17.63 -17.89 -29.42
N ALA A 219 17.85 -19.11 -28.88
CA ALA A 219 19.16 -19.77 -28.87
C ALA A 219 19.63 -20.17 -30.28
N ARG A 220 18.71 -20.58 -31.16
CA ARG A 220 19.01 -20.99 -32.54
C ARG A 220 19.34 -19.80 -33.44
N HIS A 221 18.77 -18.62 -33.15
CA HIS A 221 18.85 -17.43 -33.98
C HIS A 221 19.44 -16.22 -33.22
N PRO A 222 20.68 -16.29 -32.72
CA PRO A 222 21.25 -15.26 -31.82
C PRO A 222 21.55 -13.92 -32.51
N LYS A 223 21.57 -13.88 -33.85
CA LYS A 223 21.82 -12.65 -34.64
C LYS A 223 20.54 -11.84 -34.91
N GLU A 224 19.39 -12.43 -34.62
CA GLU A 224 18.08 -11.84 -34.85
C GLU A 224 17.54 -11.22 -33.56
N ALA A 225 16.53 -10.35 -33.67
CA ALA A 225 15.87 -9.81 -32.48
C ALA A 225 15.22 -10.95 -31.65
N PRO A 226 15.44 -11.01 -30.32
CA PRO A 226 14.88 -12.07 -29.50
C PRO A 226 13.35 -11.95 -29.44
N LEU A 227 12.66 -13.07 -29.63
CA LEU A 227 11.22 -13.18 -29.43
C LEU A 227 10.90 -13.08 -27.94
N SER A 228 9.82 -12.38 -27.62
CA SER A 228 9.31 -12.23 -26.25
C SER A 228 7.98 -12.93 -26.08
N ILE A 229 7.81 -13.58 -24.93
CA ILE A 229 6.53 -14.17 -24.52
C ILE A 229 5.48 -13.11 -24.14
N ILE A 230 5.91 -11.91 -23.76
CA ILE A 230 5.07 -10.92 -23.08
C ILE A 230 3.97 -10.33 -23.97
N PRO A 231 4.20 -9.96 -25.25
CA PRO A 231 3.13 -9.50 -26.13
C PRO A 231 2.00 -10.52 -26.27
N THR A 232 2.36 -11.81 -26.42
CA THR A 232 1.38 -12.91 -26.50
C THR A 232 0.57 -13.01 -25.20
N LEU A 233 1.24 -13.05 -24.05
CA LEU A 233 0.54 -13.16 -22.76
C LEU A 233 -0.36 -11.95 -22.49
N LYS A 234 0.11 -10.72 -22.74
CA LYS A 234 -0.71 -9.50 -22.57
C LYS A 234 -1.93 -9.50 -23.48
N GLN A 235 -1.78 -9.90 -24.74
CA GLN A 235 -2.90 -9.97 -25.67
C GLN A 235 -3.93 -11.00 -25.21
N ARG A 236 -3.49 -12.21 -24.83
CA ARG A 236 -4.37 -13.32 -24.46
C ARG A 236 -5.01 -13.18 -23.07
N PHE A 237 -4.37 -12.44 -22.16
CA PHE A 237 -4.91 -12.17 -20.82
C PHE A 237 -5.67 -10.85 -20.69
N SER A 238 -5.70 -10.00 -21.72
CA SER A 238 -6.62 -8.85 -21.74
C SER A 238 -8.06 -9.33 -21.63
N ARG A 239 -8.78 -8.94 -20.58
CA ARG A 239 -10.16 -9.38 -20.31
C ARG A 239 -11.05 -8.17 -20.09
N GLY A 240 -11.91 -7.86 -21.07
CA GLY A 240 -12.81 -6.72 -20.99
C GLY A 240 -12.05 -5.40 -20.91
N ASP A 241 -12.25 -4.66 -19.82
CA ASP A 241 -11.62 -3.37 -19.50
C ASP A 241 -10.29 -3.51 -18.74
N GLU A 242 -9.96 -4.69 -18.18
CA GLU A 242 -8.69 -4.92 -17.50
C GLU A 242 -7.54 -5.00 -18.51
N ALA A 243 -6.50 -4.17 -18.30
CA ALA A 243 -5.31 -4.23 -19.13
C ALA A 243 -4.62 -5.59 -18.94
N GLY A 244 -4.17 -6.22 -20.04
CA GLY A 244 -3.52 -7.53 -19.97
C GLY A 244 -2.26 -7.58 -19.08
N THR A 245 -1.62 -6.42 -18.82
CA THR A 245 -0.52 -6.31 -17.84
C THR A 245 -1.00 -6.61 -16.41
N ASP A 246 -2.18 -6.11 -16.03
CA ASP A 246 -2.70 -6.23 -14.66
C ASP A 246 -3.10 -7.67 -14.36
N VAL A 247 -3.76 -8.32 -15.33
CA VAL A 247 -4.09 -9.75 -15.27
C VAL A 247 -2.81 -10.58 -15.19
N LEU A 248 -1.79 -10.28 -16.00
CA LEU A 248 -0.51 -10.98 -15.96
C LEU A 248 0.19 -10.87 -14.59
N LEU A 249 0.20 -9.69 -13.97
CA LEU A 249 0.75 -9.50 -12.62
C LEU A 249 -0.02 -10.30 -11.56
N LYS A 250 -1.36 -10.35 -11.65
CA LYS A 250 -2.19 -11.21 -10.77
C LYS A 250 -1.84 -12.70 -10.94
N LEU A 251 -1.65 -13.16 -12.18
CA LEU A 251 -1.26 -14.55 -12.47
C LEU A 251 0.13 -14.89 -11.92
N ILE A 252 1.11 -13.99 -12.09
CA ILE A 252 2.45 -14.13 -11.51
C ILE A 252 2.38 -14.26 -9.99
N ALA A 253 1.64 -13.37 -9.32
CA ALA A 253 1.49 -13.41 -7.87
C ALA A 253 0.85 -14.73 -7.39
N ASN A 254 -0.23 -15.17 -8.04
CA ASN A 254 -0.89 -16.45 -7.74
C ASN A 254 0.04 -17.64 -7.96
N GLY A 255 0.77 -17.65 -9.08
CA GLY A 255 1.72 -18.71 -9.40
C GLY A 255 2.87 -18.81 -8.41
N LYS A 256 3.38 -17.66 -7.92
CA LYS A 256 4.41 -17.61 -6.88
C LYS A 256 3.94 -18.12 -5.51
N ALA A 257 2.63 -18.06 -5.26
CA ALA A 257 2.03 -18.54 -4.00
C ALA A 257 1.89 -20.07 -3.96
N THR A 258 1.99 -20.76 -5.11
CA THR A 258 1.89 -22.23 -5.21
C THR A 258 3.26 -22.84 -5.53
N THR A 259 3.61 -23.94 -4.87
CA THR A 259 4.92 -24.61 -5.07
C THR A 259 5.12 -25.06 -6.51
N GLU A 260 4.08 -25.61 -7.13
CA GLU A 260 4.10 -26.21 -8.46
C GLU A 260 4.32 -25.18 -9.56
N ALA A 261 3.77 -23.97 -9.43
CA ALA A 261 3.87 -22.93 -10.45
C ALA A 261 4.98 -21.90 -10.18
N LYS A 262 5.62 -21.91 -8.99
CA LYS A 262 6.54 -20.86 -8.56
C LYS A 262 7.70 -20.63 -9.53
N THR A 263 8.33 -21.70 -10.02
CA THR A 263 9.45 -21.63 -10.97
C THR A 263 9.03 -20.98 -12.28
N VAL A 264 7.88 -21.39 -12.81
CA VAL A 264 7.32 -20.84 -14.06
C VAL A 264 6.92 -19.38 -13.86
N ALA A 265 6.25 -19.06 -12.76
CA ALA A 265 5.86 -17.69 -12.43
C ALA A 265 7.06 -16.74 -12.32
N ASN A 266 8.14 -17.18 -11.67
CA ASN A 266 9.40 -16.41 -11.61
C ASN A 266 10.00 -16.20 -13.00
N LYS A 267 9.99 -17.21 -13.87
CA LYS A 267 10.49 -17.08 -15.25
C LYS A 267 9.66 -16.09 -16.06
N VAL A 268 8.32 -16.14 -15.96
CA VAL A 268 7.42 -15.20 -16.63
C VAL A 268 7.62 -13.78 -16.11
N GLU A 269 7.85 -13.62 -14.80
CA GLU A 269 8.15 -12.33 -14.21
C GLU A 269 9.50 -11.75 -14.68
N SER A 270 10.55 -12.57 -14.73
CA SER A 270 11.84 -12.15 -15.31
C SER A 270 11.68 -11.69 -16.75
N ALA A 271 10.91 -12.44 -17.56
CA ALA A 271 10.62 -12.04 -18.94
C ALA A 271 9.81 -10.73 -19.04
N LEU A 272 8.90 -10.48 -18.08
CA LEU A 272 8.16 -9.21 -18.00
C LEU A 272 9.09 -8.04 -17.66
N PHE A 273 10.02 -8.25 -16.73
CA PHE A 273 11.02 -7.24 -16.37
C PHE A 273 11.94 -6.96 -17.55
N ASP A 274 12.46 -7.99 -18.21
CA ASP A 274 13.29 -7.81 -19.40
C ASP A 274 12.56 -7.10 -20.52
N PHE A 275 11.27 -7.42 -20.73
CA PHE A 275 10.43 -6.73 -21.70
C PHE A 275 10.31 -5.23 -21.39
N TRP A 276 9.97 -4.87 -20.15
CA TRP A 276 9.90 -3.47 -19.73
C TRP A 276 11.25 -2.76 -19.78
N LEU A 277 12.33 -3.44 -19.39
CA LEU A 277 13.67 -2.88 -19.48
C LEU A 277 14.04 -2.62 -20.94
N ASN A 278 13.77 -3.56 -21.86
CA ASN A 278 14.03 -3.40 -23.29
C ASN A 278 13.22 -2.24 -23.90
N SER A 279 11.98 -2.02 -23.46
CA SER A 279 11.16 -0.86 -23.88
C SER A 279 11.52 0.44 -23.16
N ARG A 280 12.49 0.41 -22.23
CA ARG A 280 12.89 1.51 -21.36
C ARG A 280 11.74 2.05 -20.49
N GLU A 281 10.82 1.17 -20.10
CA GLU A 281 9.68 1.51 -19.24
C GLU A 281 10.18 2.09 -17.92
N THR A 282 9.82 3.32 -17.61
CA THR A 282 10.38 3.99 -16.44
C THR A 282 9.76 3.45 -15.14
N PRO A 283 10.50 3.45 -14.01
CA PRO A 283 9.99 2.91 -12.74
C PRO A 283 8.67 3.55 -12.27
N ASP A 284 8.42 4.82 -12.57
CA ASP A 284 7.16 5.53 -12.28
C ASP A 284 5.96 5.00 -13.07
N LYS A 285 6.16 4.58 -14.33
CA LYS A 285 5.12 3.98 -15.16
C LYS A 285 4.88 2.53 -14.77
N VAL A 286 5.94 1.78 -14.47
CA VAL A 286 5.83 0.42 -13.94
C VAL A 286 5.14 0.42 -12.56
N MET A 287 5.32 1.47 -11.75
CA MET A 287 4.59 1.62 -10.48
C MET A 287 3.08 1.64 -10.66
N ASP A 288 2.55 2.24 -11.75
CA ASP A 288 1.10 2.26 -12.01
C ASP A 288 0.54 0.85 -12.21
N ALA A 289 1.28 0.01 -12.94
CA ALA A 289 0.89 -1.39 -13.14
C ALA A 289 0.86 -2.18 -11.82
N PHE A 290 1.87 -2.00 -10.95
CA PHE A 290 1.89 -2.68 -9.64
C PHE A 290 0.83 -2.15 -8.67
N LYS A 291 0.58 -0.84 -8.68
CA LYS A 291 -0.39 -0.17 -7.80
C LYS A 291 -1.84 -0.40 -8.25
N TYR A 292 -2.10 -0.76 -9.50
CA TYR A 292 -3.44 -0.87 -10.07
C TYR A 292 -4.44 -1.56 -9.13
N GLY A 293 -5.58 -0.90 -8.92
CA GLY A 293 -6.64 -1.32 -8.01
C GLY A 293 -6.40 -1.05 -6.51
N THR A 294 -5.35 -0.31 -6.13
CA THR A 294 -5.01 -0.05 -4.71
C THR A 294 -4.60 1.41 -4.44
N THR A 295 -4.73 1.85 -3.18
CA THR A 295 -4.22 3.16 -2.73
C THR A 295 -2.70 3.15 -2.59
N THR A 296 -2.04 4.32 -2.64
CA THR A 296 -0.57 4.39 -2.46
C THR A 296 -0.17 3.82 -1.10
N GLN A 297 -0.94 4.09 -0.05
CA GLN A 297 -0.68 3.57 1.29
C GLN A 297 -0.79 2.03 1.34
N ALA A 298 -1.80 1.43 0.68
CA ALA A 298 -1.95 -0.02 0.60
C ALA A 298 -0.83 -0.66 -0.24
N PHE A 299 -0.42 -0.02 -1.33
CA PHE A 299 0.68 -0.47 -2.17
C PHE A 299 1.99 -0.57 -1.38
N LEU A 300 2.34 0.45 -0.59
CA LEU A 300 3.54 0.45 0.26
C LEU A 300 3.56 -0.73 1.26
N GLY A 301 2.39 -1.15 1.76
CA GLY A 301 2.28 -2.31 2.68
C GLY A 301 2.22 -3.68 1.99
N SER A 302 2.18 -3.72 0.66
CA SER A 302 1.93 -4.95 -0.09
C SER A 302 3.23 -5.62 -0.58
N PRO A 303 3.21 -6.95 -0.87
CA PRO A 303 4.34 -7.62 -1.53
C PRO A 303 4.75 -6.99 -2.87
N ARG A 304 3.82 -6.31 -3.55
CA ARG A 304 4.05 -5.63 -4.83
C ARG A 304 5.06 -4.48 -4.72
N TRP A 305 5.20 -3.86 -3.54
CA TRP A 305 6.23 -2.85 -3.31
C TRP A 305 7.63 -3.45 -3.49
N LYS A 306 7.89 -4.64 -2.95
CA LYS A 306 9.20 -5.32 -3.06
C LYS A 306 9.49 -5.73 -4.50
N GLU A 307 8.47 -6.15 -5.25
CA GLU A 307 8.58 -6.49 -6.67
C GLU A 307 8.93 -5.25 -7.50
N TRP A 308 8.28 -4.12 -7.21
CA TRP A 308 8.61 -2.84 -7.82
C TRP A 308 10.02 -2.34 -7.44
N GLU A 309 10.45 -2.47 -6.18
CA GLU A 309 11.82 -2.14 -5.76
C GLU A 309 12.85 -2.96 -6.54
N ARG A 310 12.58 -4.25 -6.78
CA ARG A 310 13.46 -5.10 -7.60
C ARG A 310 13.51 -4.63 -9.05
N TYR A 311 12.39 -4.18 -9.63
CA TYR A 311 12.39 -3.59 -10.96
C TYR A 311 13.20 -2.29 -11.00
N LEU A 312 13.01 -1.41 -10.01
CA LEU A 312 13.79 -0.18 -9.86
C LEU A 312 15.30 -0.45 -9.81
N SER A 313 15.72 -1.45 -9.02
CA SER A 313 17.13 -1.88 -8.96
C SER A 313 17.64 -2.37 -10.31
N ALA A 314 16.89 -3.19 -11.03
CA ALA A 314 17.26 -3.68 -12.36
C ALA A 314 17.34 -2.55 -13.40
N TYR A 315 16.37 -1.62 -13.36
CA TYR A 315 16.35 -0.44 -14.22
C TYR A 315 17.58 0.44 -13.99
N ASN A 316 17.90 0.72 -12.73
CA ASN A 316 19.06 1.53 -12.34
C ASN A 316 20.39 0.87 -12.71
N ALA A 317 20.49 -0.47 -12.66
CA ALA A 317 21.68 -1.19 -13.09
C ALA A 317 21.88 -1.13 -14.61
N ARG A 318 20.79 -1.15 -15.37
CA ARG A 318 20.81 -1.13 -16.84
C ARG A 318 20.95 0.28 -17.42
N TYR A 319 20.39 1.29 -16.75
CA TYR A 319 20.37 2.69 -17.15
C TYR A 319 20.95 3.58 -16.05
N PRO A 320 22.25 3.46 -15.72
CA PRO A 320 22.88 4.19 -14.63
C PRO A 320 22.78 5.72 -14.80
N GLU A 321 22.70 6.21 -16.04
CA GLU A 321 22.54 7.63 -16.37
C GLU A 321 21.16 8.20 -16.01
N LYS A 322 20.16 7.33 -15.83
CA LYS A 322 18.80 7.68 -15.40
C LYS A 322 18.45 7.11 -14.02
N LYS A 323 19.47 6.71 -13.25
CA LYS A 323 19.29 6.10 -11.94
C LYS A 323 18.49 7.02 -11.04
N ALA A 324 17.45 6.47 -10.41
CA ALA A 324 16.64 7.16 -9.41
C ALA A 324 16.46 6.29 -8.16
N THR A 325 16.37 6.93 -7.01
CA THR A 325 15.96 6.32 -5.76
C THR A 325 14.46 6.07 -5.74
N ALA A 326 14.01 5.25 -4.77
CA ALA A 326 12.60 5.01 -4.57
C ALA A 326 11.87 6.31 -4.24
N ILE A 327 12.48 7.15 -3.38
CA ILE A 327 11.89 8.43 -3.01
C ILE A 327 11.81 9.41 -4.17
N GLU A 328 12.83 9.53 -5.01
CA GLU A 328 12.79 10.41 -6.18
C GLU A 328 11.68 10.00 -7.16
N THR A 329 11.47 8.69 -7.32
CA THR A 329 10.39 8.19 -8.16
C THR A 329 9.02 8.52 -7.58
N LEU A 330 8.84 8.32 -6.27
CA LEU A 330 7.61 8.69 -5.56
C LEU A 330 7.35 10.20 -5.63
N THR A 331 8.37 11.04 -5.37
CA THR A 331 8.24 12.49 -5.42
C THR A 331 7.90 12.99 -6.83
N ARG A 332 8.55 12.45 -7.87
CA ARG A 332 8.23 12.81 -9.26
C ARG A 332 6.78 12.46 -9.64
N LYS A 333 6.24 11.39 -9.04
CA LYS A 333 4.88 10.91 -9.34
C LYS A 333 3.79 11.65 -8.58
N TYR A 334 3.99 11.92 -7.29
CA TYR A 334 2.95 12.45 -6.40
C TYR A 334 3.18 13.90 -5.98
N GLY A 335 4.39 14.43 -6.16
CA GLY A 335 4.81 15.69 -5.56
C GLY A 335 5.17 15.54 -4.07
N ASP A 336 5.88 16.54 -3.52
CA ASP A 336 6.38 16.48 -2.14
C ASP A 336 5.24 16.47 -1.09
N ALA A 337 4.17 17.24 -1.28
CA ALA A 337 3.07 17.34 -0.31
C ALA A 337 2.25 16.04 -0.21
N GLN A 338 1.73 15.53 -1.33
CA GLN A 338 0.95 14.28 -1.32
C GLN A 338 1.78 13.08 -0.84
N LEU A 339 3.08 13.06 -1.18
CA LEU A 339 4.00 12.05 -0.67
C LEU A 339 4.18 12.16 0.85
N LEU A 340 4.36 13.37 1.38
CA LEU A 340 4.45 13.61 2.82
C LEU A 340 3.21 13.07 3.55
N ASP A 341 2.00 13.42 3.11
CA ASP A 341 0.75 12.92 3.70
C ASP A 341 0.63 11.40 3.62
N THR A 342 1.05 10.82 2.50
CA THR A 342 1.07 9.36 2.32
C THR A 342 2.01 8.69 3.32
N LEU A 343 3.21 9.25 3.54
CA LEU A 343 4.18 8.72 4.50
C LEU A 343 3.70 8.87 5.94
N ILE A 344 3.10 10.01 6.29
CA ILE A 344 2.48 10.24 7.60
C ILE A 344 1.37 9.19 7.87
N GLY A 345 0.47 8.98 6.91
CA GLY A 345 -0.56 7.97 7.02
C GLY A 345 0.01 6.55 7.13
N ALA A 346 1.08 6.25 6.39
CA ALA A 346 1.78 4.97 6.45
C ALA A 346 2.53 4.75 7.79
N SER A 347 3.01 5.80 8.45
CA SER A 347 3.66 5.72 9.76
C SER A 347 2.72 5.34 10.90
N SER A 348 1.40 5.51 10.71
CA SER A 348 0.38 5.23 11.73
C SER A 348 -0.06 3.76 11.79
N LYS A 349 0.33 2.92 10.82
CA LYS A 349 -0.04 1.49 10.76
C LYS A 349 1.17 0.59 10.99
N GLY A 350 1.00 -0.49 11.76
CA GLY A 350 2.09 -1.37 12.17
C GLY A 350 2.89 -1.95 10.99
N GLU A 351 2.20 -2.40 9.94
CA GLU A 351 2.81 -3.08 8.78
C GLU A 351 3.63 -2.13 7.89
N THR A 352 3.23 -0.86 7.80
CA THR A 352 3.89 0.14 6.92
C THR A 352 4.87 1.04 7.66
N LYS A 353 4.87 1.04 9.00
CA LYS A 353 5.67 1.95 9.83
C LYS A 353 7.16 1.94 9.49
N THR A 354 7.77 0.75 9.37
CA THR A 354 9.21 0.62 9.08
C THR A 354 9.57 1.14 7.69
N LEU A 355 8.74 0.85 6.68
CA LEU A 355 8.96 1.33 5.33
C LEU A 355 8.74 2.85 5.23
N ALA A 356 7.70 3.37 5.89
CA ALA A 356 7.43 4.81 5.94
C ALA A 356 8.60 5.57 6.55
N ALA A 357 9.18 5.08 7.66
CA ALA A 357 10.38 5.65 8.26
C ALA A 357 11.60 5.61 7.31
N LYS A 358 11.82 4.49 6.60
CA LYS A 358 12.89 4.37 5.60
C LYS A 358 12.72 5.37 4.45
N LEU A 359 11.49 5.55 3.96
CA LEU A 359 11.19 6.49 2.88
C LEU A 359 11.27 7.95 3.35
N GLN A 360 10.88 8.23 4.59
CA GLN A 360 11.01 9.56 5.19
C GLN A 360 12.49 9.96 5.38
N ALA A 361 13.34 9.03 5.81
CA ALA A 361 14.80 9.26 5.84
C ALA A 361 15.36 9.57 4.44
N GLN A 362 14.94 8.80 3.41
CA GLN A 362 15.32 9.09 2.03
C GLN A 362 14.79 10.46 1.56
N GLN A 363 13.59 10.87 1.99
CA GLN A 363 13.03 12.19 1.68
C GLN A 363 13.90 13.30 2.24
N PHE A 364 14.35 13.16 3.49
CA PHE A 364 15.26 14.10 4.13
C PHE A 364 16.62 14.15 3.42
N ASP A 365 17.20 12.99 3.09
CA ASP A 365 18.45 12.94 2.33
C ASP A 365 18.31 13.59 0.95
N ARG A 366 17.17 13.42 0.28
CA ARG A 366 16.89 14.11 -0.98
C ARG A 366 16.88 15.63 -0.81
N TRP A 367 16.14 16.16 0.17
CA TRP A 367 16.12 17.60 0.44
C TRP A 367 17.53 18.13 0.80
N MET A 368 18.30 17.38 1.60
CA MET A 368 19.70 17.71 1.89
C MET A 368 20.59 17.72 0.63
N ASN A 369 20.44 16.76 -0.26
CA ASN A 369 21.23 16.67 -1.49
C ASN A 369 20.89 17.78 -2.48
N LEU A 370 19.65 18.26 -2.47
CA LEU A 370 19.22 19.46 -3.20
C LEU A 370 19.70 20.77 -2.54
N LYS A 371 20.42 20.68 -1.42
CA LYS A 371 20.92 21.81 -0.62
C LYS A 371 19.81 22.74 -0.14
N GLU A 372 18.62 22.19 0.08
CA GLU A 372 17.46 22.94 0.55
C GLU A 372 17.64 23.25 2.04
N SER A 373 17.35 24.49 2.42
CA SER A 373 17.19 24.86 3.83
C SER A 373 15.80 24.42 4.32
N PRO A 374 15.57 24.37 5.64
CA PRO A 374 14.22 24.18 6.17
C PRO A 374 13.21 25.20 5.66
N LEU A 375 13.63 26.45 5.42
CA LEU A 375 12.76 27.46 4.81
C LEU A 375 12.41 27.12 3.35
N ASP A 376 13.35 26.59 2.56
CA ASP A 376 13.08 26.16 1.18
C ASP A 376 12.07 25.00 1.13
N VAL A 377 12.25 24.01 2.01
CA VAL A 377 11.32 22.88 2.15
C VAL A 377 9.93 23.38 2.57
N TYR A 378 9.86 24.30 3.53
CA TYR A 378 8.60 24.95 3.91
C TYR A 378 7.94 25.62 2.72
N ASN A 379 8.67 26.47 1.98
CA ASN A 379 8.11 27.22 0.85
C ASN A 379 7.58 26.29 -0.25
N ARG A 380 8.23 25.14 -0.48
CA ARG A 380 7.73 24.12 -1.40
C ARG A 380 6.40 23.51 -0.92
N LEU A 381 6.35 23.08 0.34
CA LEU A 381 5.17 22.41 0.91
C LEU A 381 3.99 23.37 1.14
N ARG A 382 4.28 24.64 1.48
CA ARG A 382 3.30 25.71 1.74
C ARG A 382 2.26 25.84 0.62
N SER A 383 2.68 25.70 -0.63
CA SER A 383 1.79 25.80 -1.80
C SER A 383 0.59 24.85 -1.75
N SER A 384 0.75 23.68 -1.11
CA SER A 384 -0.28 22.65 -1.02
C SER A 384 -1.12 22.74 0.26
N TYR A 385 -0.51 23.13 1.39
CA TYR A 385 -1.18 23.17 2.70
C TYR A 385 -1.74 24.55 3.08
N GLY A 386 -1.13 25.63 2.59
CA GLY A 386 -1.31 26.98 3.15
C GLY A 386 -0.67 27.13 4.54
N ASP A 387 -0.64 28.36 5.06
CA ASP A 387 0.09 28.66 6.29
C ASP A 387 -0.56 27.97 7.52
N THR A 388 -1.88 28.03 7.66
CA THR A 388 -2.53 27.52 8.87
C THR A 388 -2.46 25.99 8.98
N ALA A 389 -2.73 25.27 7.89
CA ALA A 389 -2.75 23.81 7.94
C ALA A 389 -1.34 23.22 8.08
N PHE A 390 -0.30 23.85 7.53
CA PHE A 390 1.08 23.39 7.65
C PHE A 390 1.57 23.36 9.11
N PHE A 391 1.27 24.42 9.87
CA PHE A 391 1.66 24.53 11.29
C PHE A 391 0.71 23.80 12.25
N ASN A 392 -0.22 23.01 11.72
CA ASN A 392 -0.98 22.06 12.51
C ASN A 392 -0.34 20.67 12.33
N GLU A 393 -0.29 19.88 13.41
CA GLU A 393 0.22 18.50 13.31
C GLU A 393 -0.63 17.68 12.31
N PRO A 394 -0.04 16.74 11.56
CA PRO A 394 1.31 16.18 11.71
C PRO A 394 2.43 16.77 10.82
N GLN A 395 2.14 17.69 9.89
CA GLN A 395 3.14 18.19 8.92
C GLN A 395 4.30 18.94 9.61
N LEU A 396 3.97 19.77 10.60
CA LEU A 396 4.95 20.47 11.44
C LEU A 396 5.99 19.52 12.03
N ASN A 397 5.56 18.37 12.58
CA ASN A 397 6.43 17.43 13.28
C ASN A 397 7.45 16.79 12.34
N VAL A 398 7.02 16.47 11.11
CA VAL A 398 7.93 15.94 10.09
C VAL A 398 8.92 17.00 9.63
N TRP A 399 8.47 18.23 9.41
CA TRP A 399 9.34 19.30 8.98
C TRP A 399 10.38 19.69 10.05
N VAL A 400 10.00 19.69 11.32
CA VAL A 400 10.94 19.90 12.43
C VAL A 400 11.89 18.70 12.60
N SER A 401 11.45 17.48 12.34
CA SER A 401 12.34 16.32 12.26
C SER A 401 13.41 16.49 11.17
N TYR A 402 13.04 17.05 10.02
CA TYR A 402 14.00 17.43 8.99
C TYR A 402 14.97 18.52 9.48
N MET A 403 14.48 19.56 10.17
CA MET A 403 15.33 20.59 10.78
C MET A 403 16.39 19.98 11.70
N ASN A 404 16.03 18.96 12.49
CA ASN A 404 16.96 18.25 13.36
C ASN A 404 18.08 17.56 12.57
N VAL A 405 17.76 16.90 11.44
CA VAL A 405 18.75 16.29 10.53
C VAL A 405 19.60 17.35 9.82
N PHE A 406 19.01 18.48 9.43
CA PHE A 406 19.71 19.58 8.80
C PHE A 406 20.77 20.19 9.74
N VAL A 407 20.39 20.44 10.99
CA VAL A 407 21.27 20.99 12.03
C VAL A 407 22.33 19.99 12.46
N ASP A 408 22.03 18.69 12.51
CA ASP A 408 23.02 17.63 12.74
C ASP A 408 24.22 17.75 11.78
N LYS A 409 23.92 17.93 10.48
CA LYS A 409 24.93 18.11 9.42
C LYS A 409 25.49 19.54 9.35
N ASN A 410 24.85 20.53 9.98
CA ASN A 410 25.21 21.95 9.89
C ASN A 410 25.00 22.68 11.24
N PRO A 411 25.68 22.29 12.34
CA PRO A 411 25.36 22.76 13.68
C PRO A 411 25.48 24.28 13.85
N SER A 412 26.41 24.92 13.13
CA SER A 412 26.62 26.38 13.15
C SER A 412 25.47 27.19 12.54
N LYS A 413 24.50 26.55 11.87
CA LYS A 413 23.36 27.23 11.23
C LYS A 413 22.12 27.33 12.12
N VAL A 414 22.10 26.68 13.30
CA VAL A 414 20.89 26.56 14.13
C VAL A 414 20.28 27.92 14.52
N ASP A 415 21.10 28.87 14.98
CA ASP A 415 20.61 30.18 15.41
C ASP A 415 20.08 30.99 14.21
N LYS A 416 20.86 31.03 13.12
CA LYS A 416 20.48 31.73 11.88
C LYS A 416 19.18 31.17 11.30
N MET A 417 19.01 29.85 11.32
CA MET A 417 17.81 29.17 10.86
C MET A 417 16.59 29.64 11.65
N PHE A 418 16.62 29.61 12.99
CA PHE A 418 15.47 30.06 13.78
C PHE A 418 15.16 31.55 13.64
N LEU A 419 16.19 32.39 13.50
CA LEU A 419 16.01 33.82 13.22
C LEU A 419 15.29 34.03 11.88
N GLU A 420 15.76 33.39 10.81
CA GLU A 420 15.17 33.47 9.48
C GLU A 420 13.70 32.99 9.45
N LEU A 421 13.40 31.88 10.15
CA LEU A 421 12.02 31.40 10.29
C LEU A 421 11.15 32.38 11.09
N GLY A 422 11.71 32.99 12.14
CA GLY A 422 11.04 34.02 12.95
C GLY A 422 10.68 35.25 12.13
N ASP A 423 11.64 35.77 11.36
CA ASP A 423 11.46 36.93 10.48
C ASP A 423 10.42 36.65 9.38
N THR A 424 10.38 35.41 8.87
CA THR A 424 9.45 35.02 7.80
C THR A 424 8.02 34.83 8.29
N PHE A 425 7.82 34.19 9.45
CA PHE A 425 6.49 33.70 9.86
C PHE A 425 5.83 34.49 11.00
N GLY A 426 6.61 35.30 11.72
CA GLY A 426 6.20 35.99 12.94
C GLY A 426 6.20 35.09 14.18
N ASP A 427 6.13 35.72 15.36
CA ASP A 427 6.33 35.05 16.65
C ASP A 427 5.36 33.88 16.88
N MET A 428 4.07 34.05 16.57
CA MET A 428 3.05 33.00 16.83
C MET A 428 3.43 31.65 16.21
N ARG A 429 3.88 31.65 14.95
CA ARG A 429 4.29 30.42 14.27
C ARG A 429 5.65 29.96 14.76
N LEU A 430 6.58 30.88 14.99
CA LEU A 430 7.89 30.54 15.56
C LEU A 430 7.74 29.78 16.90
N PHE A 431 6.85 30.20 17.81
CA PHE A 431 6.65 29.50 19.08
C PHE A 431 6.14 28.06 18.89
N ARG A 432 5.31 27.79 17.87
CA ARG A 432 4.90 26.43 17.51
C ARG A 432 6.10 25.60 17.06
N VAL A 433 6.93 26.15 16.18
CA VAL A 433 8.17 25.50 15.72
C VAL A 433 9.12 25.22 16.89
N LEU A 434 9.33 26.19 17.78
CA LEU A 434 10.19 26.04 18.95
C LEU A 434 9.63 25.00 19.93
N GLY A 435 8.31 24.95 20.11
CA GLY A 435 7.64 23.94 20.94
C GLY A 435 7.91 22.53 20.45
N GLU A 436 7.79 22.30 19.15
CA GLU A 436 8.08 21.01 18.52
C GLU A 436 9.59 20.71 18.49
N ALA A 437 10.42 21.71 18.20
CA ALA A 437 11.88 21.57 18.12
C ALA A 437 12.50 21.08 19.44
N LYS A 438 11.89 21.43 20.58
CA LYS A 438 12.32 20.92 21.90
C LYS A 438 12.21 19.41 22.07
N LYS A 439 11.45 18.71 21.21
CA LYS A 439 11.37 17.25 21.20
C LYS A 439 12.60 16.60 20.53
N PHE A 440 13.47 17.39 19.91
CA PHE A 440 14.60 16.92 19.12
C PHE A 440 15.96 17.36 19.71
N PRO A 441 16.89 16.42 19.99
CA PRO A 441 18.13 16.72 20.71
C PRO A 441 19.01 17.82 20.12
N ASN A 442 19.14 17.88 18.78
CA ASN A 442 20.04 18.86 18.14
C ASN A 442 19.43 20.27 18.08
N LEU A 443 18.14 20.41 18.44
CA LEU A 443 17.42 21.68 18.43
C LEU A 443 17.05 22.16 19.85
N GLU A 444 17.02 21.26 20.83
CA GLU A 444 16.43 21.49 22.15
C GLU A 444 17.00 22.70 22.89
N SER A 445 18.32 22.82 22.95
CA SER A 445 19.00 23.87 23.71
C SER A 445 18.75 25.26 23.13
N THR A 446 18.96 25.42 21.81
CA THR A 446 18.68 26.67 21.09
C THR A 446 17.20 27.01 21.12
N ALA A 447 16.32 26.03 20.89
CA ALA A 447 14.88 26.26 20.91
C ALA A 447 14.39 26.72 22.29
N THR A 448 14.88 26.09 23.36
CA THR A 448 14.54 26.46 24.74
C THR A 448 15.04 27.86 25.08
N LYS A 449 16.29 28.18 24.73
CA LYS A 449 16.87 29.51 24.95
C LYS A 449 16.05 30.59 24.23
N LEU A 450 15.84 30.44 22.92
CA LEU A 450 15.12 31.42 22.11
C LEU A 450 13.66 31.59 22.55
N GLN A 451 12.99 30.50 22.92
CA GLN A 451 11.63 30.52 23.47
C GLN A 451 11.56 31.39 24.73
N MET A 452 12.50 31.22 25.66
CA MET A 452 12.52 31.98 26.92
C MET A 452 12.89 33.45 26.73
N GLU A 453 13.85 33.75 25.84
CA GLU A 453 14.25 35.13 25.50
C GLU A 453 13.08 35.90 24.87
N LYS A 454 12.45 35.33 23.82
CA LYS A 454 11.30 35.97 23.17
C LYS A 454 10.10 36.09 24.10
N ALA A 455 9.82 35.09 24.93
CA ALA A 455 8.73 35.16 25.90
C ALA A 455 8.94 36.31 26.91
N SER A 456 10.18 36.51 27.37
CA SER A 456 10.52 37.61 28.28
C SER A 456 10.25 38.97 27.64
N THR A 457 10.62 39.15 26.37
CA THR A 457 10.30 40.36 25.59
C THR A 457 8.80 40.56 25.42
N LEU A 458 8.03 39.48 25.17
CA LEU A 458 6.57 39.55 25.06
C LEU A 458 5.92 39.95 26.39
N PHE A 459 6.34 39.37 27.51
CA PHE A 459 5.83 39.74 28.84
C PHE A 459 6.13 41.20 29.19
N ALA A 460 7.29 41.73 28.76
CA ALA A 460 7.64 43.14 28.94
C ALA A 460 6.80 44.11 28.09
N SER A 461 6.16 43.62 27.01
CA SER A 461 5.34 44.47 26.12
C SER A 461 4.01 44.91 26.72
N GLY A 462 3.55 44.29 27.82
CA GLY A 462 2.29 44.64 28.49
C GLY A 462 1.01 44.28 27.71
N LYS A 463 1.10 43.49 26.63
CA LYS A 463 -0.06 43.02 25.86
C LYS A 463 -0.94 42.05 26.67
N SER A 464 -2.23 41.94 26.35
CA SER A 464 -3.14 41.06 27.09
C SER A 464 -2.60 39.64 27.28
N PRO A 465 -2.72 39.06 28.49
CA PRO A 465 -2.41 37.65 28.75
C PRO A 465 -3.04 36.69 27.76
N GLU A 466 -4.29 36.90 27.33
CA GLU A 466 -4.93 36.11 26.27
C GLU A 466 -4.14 36.13 24.96
N GLY A 467 -3.76 37.33 24.50
CA GLY A 467 -3.03 37.52 23.27
C GLY A 467 -1.66 36.85 23.34
N ILE A 468 -0.97 37.00 24.47
CA ILE A 468 0.33 36.36 24.72
C ILE A 468 0.18 34.83 24.81
N PHE A 469 -0.89 34.30 25.43
CA PHE A 469 -1.12 32.85 25.51
C PHE A 469 -1.12 32.18 24.12
N LYS A 470 -1.83 32.80 23.16
CA LYS A 470 -1.89 32.36 21.77
C LYS A 470 -0.56 32.55 21.04
N VAL A 471 0.13 33.67 21.24
CA VAL A 471 1.44 33.92 20.60
C VAL A 471 2.50 32.92 21.10
N LEU A 472 2.47 32.56 22.38
CA LEU A 472 3.34 31.55 22.97
C LEU A 472 2.98 30.12 22.57
N ALA A 473 1.93 29.93 21.75
CA ALA A 473 1.39 28.64 21.33
C ALA A 473 1.02 27.73 22.53
N LEU A 474 0.60 28.33 23.65
CA LEU A 474 0.21 27.57 24.85
C LEU A 474 -1.11 26.81 24.64
N ASP A 475 -1.91 27.21 23.65
CA ASP A 475 -3.11 26.50 23.18
C ASP A 475 -2.78 25.21 22.39
N ASN A 476 -1.52 24.99 22.01
CA ASN A 476 -1.07 23.82 21.25
C ASN A 476 -0.20 22.83 22.06
N VAL A 477 0.03 23.08 23.35
CA VAL A 477 0.91 22.22 24.18
C VAL A 477 0.31 20.83 24.42
N GLY A 478 -1.01 20.74 24.49
CA GLY A 478 -1.71 19.48 24.78
C GLY A 478 -1.90 19.22 26.27
N ASP A 479 -2.17 17.96 26.60
CA ASP A 479 -2.64 17.55 27.94
C ASP A 479 -1.55 17.74 29.04
N ASP A 480 -0.28 17.87 28.65
CA ASP A 480 0.87 18.11 29.53
C ASP A 480 1.12 19.59 29.89
N ILE A 481 0.21 20.51 29.53
CA ILE A 481 0.38 21.96 29.75
C ILE A 481 0.72 22.32 31.20
N LEU A 482 0.20 21.58 32.18
CA LEU A 482 0.49 21.85 33.60
C LEU A 482 1.94 21.57 33.98
N SER A 483 2.68 20.78 33.19
CA SER A 483 4.12 20.53 33.39
C SER A 483 4.99 21.54 32.62
N ASN A 484 4.38 22.38 31.77
CA ASN A 484 5.11 23.22 30.83
C ASN A 484 5.71 24.46 31.54
N THR A 485 7.03 24.61 31.48
CA THR A 485 7.75 25.73 32.12
C THR A 485 7.32 27.11 31.60
N LEU A 486 6.99 27.22 30.31
CA LEU A 486 6.55 28.49 29.71
C LEU A 486 5.14 28.87 30.19
N PHE A 487 4.25 27.88 30.37
CA PHE A 487 2.93 28.10 30.96
C PHE A 487 3.03 28.69 32.39
N HIS A 488 3.95 28.17 33.22
CA HIS A 488 4.16 28.72 34.57
C HIS A 488 4.68 30.16 34.56
N LYS A 489 5.57 30.50 33.61
CA LYS A 489 6.02 31.89 33.43
C LYS A 489 4.87 32.79 32.97
N TRP A 490 4.01 32.30 32.08
CA TRP A 490 2.81 33.01 31.67
C TRP A 490 1.81 33.21 32.83
N LEU A 491 1.64 32.23 33.72
CA LEU A 491 0.83 32.41 34.94
C LEU A 491 1.36 33.52 35.85
N ALA A 492 2.68 33.59 36.05
CA ALA A 492 3.31 34.67 36.81
C ALA A 492 3.10 36.03 36.13
N TYR A 493 3.20 36.08 34.81
CA TYR A 493 2.89 37.27 34.02
C TYR A 493 1.44 37.71 34.18
N LEU A 494 0.48 36.79 34.05
CA LEU A 494 -0.95 37.06 34.24
C LEU A 494 -1.25 37.59 35.65
N GLN A 495 -0.64 37.02 36.69
CA GLN A 495 -0.78 37.51 38.05
C GLN A 495 -0.31 38.97 38.20
N LYS A 496 0.83 39.31 37.58
CA LYS A 496 1.32 40.69 37.54
C LYS A 496 0.36 41.60 36.79
N PHE A 497 -0.07 41.19 35.59
CA PHE A 497 -1.01 41.94 34.76
C PHE A 497 -2.33 42.23 35.50
N ASN A 498 -2.94 41.22 36.13
CA ASN A 498 -4.21 41.40 36.87
C ASN A 498 -4.08 42.30 38.11
N LYS A 499 -2.88 42.40 38.69
CA LYS A 499 -2.58 43.33 39.78
C LYS A 499 -2.47 44.77 39.27
N GLU A 500 -1.91 44.96 38.08
CA GLU A 500 -1.73 46.26 37.43
C GLU A 500 -3.03 46.75 36.75
N HIS A 501 -3.93 45.83 36.40
CA HIS A 501 -5.20 46.11 35.72
C HIS A 501 -6.42 45.56 36.48
N PRO A 502 -6.74 46.08 37.69
CA PRO A 502 -7.79 45.53 38.55
C PRO A 502 -9.21 45.56 37.95
N ASN A 503 -9.48 46.48 37.01
CA ASN A 503 -10.77 46.59 36.33
C ASN A 503 -10.87 45.76 35.04
N ASN A 504 -9.78 45.13 34.62
CA ASN A 504 -9.70 44.33 33.39
C ASN A 504 -8.88 43.06 33.66
N GLN A 505 -9.24 42.34 34.72
CA GLN A 505 -8.58 41.10 35.08
C GLN A 505 -8.96 39.99 34.10
N GLU A 506 -7.97 39.26 33.63
CA GLU A 506 -8.16 38.10 32.77
C GLU A 506 -8.11 36.80 33.58
N SER A 507 -8.87 35.80 33.15
CA SER A 507 -8.98 34.53 33.84
C SER A 507 -8.04 33.49 33.24
N TRP A 508 -7.12 32.96 34.05
CA TRP A 508 -6.25 31.85 33.62
C TRP A 508 -7.05 30.61 33.22
N PHE A 509 -8.16 30.38 33.92
CA PHE A 509 -9.01 29.22 33.68
C PHE A 509 -9.77 29.37 32.37
N ASP A 510 -10.22 30.57 32.01
CA ASP A 510 -10.86 30.80 30.71
C ASP A 510 -9.93 30.52 29.54
N MET A 511 -8.63 30.83 29.67
CA MET A 511 -7.64 30.47 28.64
C MET A 511 -7.56 28.96 28.45
N LEU A 512 -7.41 28.19 29.53
CA LEU A 512 -7.39 26.73 29.44
C LEU A 512 -8.71 26.19 28.88
N ARG A 513 -9.84 26.67 29.42
CA ARG A 513 -11.17 26.21 29.03
C ARG A 513 -11.39 26.44 27.54
N ILE A 514 -11.22 27.67 27.05
CA ILE A 514 -11.50 28.05 25.65
C ILE A 514 -10.53 27.34 24.70
N SER A 515 -9.23 27.31 25.00
CA SER A 515 -8.23 26.73 24.10
C SER A 515 -8.29 25.21 24.00
N TYR A 516 -8.78 24.53 25.04
CA TYR A 516 -8.80 23.07 25.11
C TYR A 516 -10.20 22.47 25.02
N GLN A 517 -11.20 23.21 24.55
CA GLN A 517 -12.55 22.67 24.32
C GLN A 517 -12.58 21.57 23.24
N PRO A 518 -13.54 20.63 23.29
CA PRO A 518 -14.57 20.49 24.33
C PRO A 518 -14.10 19.70 25.56
N PHE A 519 -13.20 18.73 25.42
CA PHE A 519 -12.85 17.75 26.48
C PHE A 519 -11.38 17.80 26.94
N GLY A 520 -10.64 18.84 26.58
CA GLY A 520 -9.21 18.92 26.88
C GLY A 520 -8.91 19.31 28.33
N VAL A 521 -9.80 20.03 29.01
CA VAL A 521 -9.60 20.37 30.43
C VAL A 521 -9.61 19.10 31.29
N GLU A 522 -10.51 18.16 31.00
CA GLU A 522 -10.61 16.86 31.66
C GLU A 522 -9.33 16.04 31.48
N ARG A 523 -8.81 15.98 30.23
CA ARG A 523 -7.55 15.28 29.96
C ARG A 523 -6.35 15.95 30.62
N ILE A 524 -6.32 17.29 30.69
CA ILE A 524 -5.30 18.05 31.41
C ILE A 524 -5.32 17.69 32.91
N ILE A 525 -6.51 17.63 33.52
CA ILE A 525 -6.67 17.23 34.92
C ILE A 525 -6.20 15.79 35.12
N GLU A 526 -6.62 14.86 34.26
CA GLU A 526 -6.25 13.44 34.36
C GLU A 526 -4.74 13.24 34.24
N THR A 527 -4.11 13.84 33.22
CA THR A 527 -2.67 13.80 33.00
C THR A 527 -1.92 14.43 34.17
N GLY A 528 -2.39 15.59 34.65
CA GLY A 528 -1.80 16.28 35.80
C GLY A 528 -1.90 15.49 37.11
N ARG A 529 -2.99 14.76 37.35
CA ARG A 529 -3.14 13.93 38.57
C ARG A 529 -2.20 12.73 38.60
N LYS A 530 -1.88 12.16 37.42
CA LYS A 530 -0.93 11.04 37.30
C LYS A 530 0.52 11.47 37.57
N ASN A 531 0.83 12.76 37.44
CA ASN A 531 2.17 13.28 37.69
C ASN A 531 2.25 13.96 39.08
N PRO A 532 3.09 13.46 40.02
CA PRO A 532 3.23 14.02 41.35
C PRO A 532 3.56 15.52 41.39
N LEU A 533 4.28 16.04 40.38
CA LEU A 533 4.69 17.45 40.30
C LEU A 533 3.55 18.39 39.92
N THR A 534 2.53 17.90 39.22
CA THR A 534 1.42 18.72 38.71
C THR A 534 0.08 18.39 39.36
N ARG A 535 0.03 17.41 40.28
CA ARG A 535 -1.17 16.99 41.01
C ARG A 535 -1.92 18.14 41.69
N LEU A 536 -1.22 18.97 42.47
CA LEU A 536 -1.85 20.12 43.16
C LEU A 536 -2.40 21.16 42.16
N MET A 537 -1.73 21.34 41.03
CA MET A 537 -2.21 22.24 39.99
C MET A 537 -3.43 21.66 39.28
N ALA A 538 -3.46 20.34 39.06
CA ALA A 538 -4.62 19.65 38.52
C ALA A 538 -5.85 19.79 39.43
N GLU A 539 -5.68 19.65 40.75
CA GLU A 539 -6.74 19.91 41.75
C GLU A 539 -7.25 21.36 41.65
N LYS A 540 -6.36 22.33 41.43
CA LYS A 540 -6.75 23.73 41.22
C LYS A 540 -7.55 23.93 39.92
N VAL A 541 -7.17 23.26 38.83
CA VAL A 541 -7.92 23.29 37.56
C VAL A 541 -9.28 22.64 37.72
N GLU A 542 -9.35 21.49 38.39
CA GLU A 542 -10.59 20.77 38.69
C GLU A 542 -11.57 21.65 39.49
N ASN A 543 -11.09 22.28 40.56
CA ASN A 543 -11.91 23.21 41.36
C ASN A 543 -12.41 24.41 40.54
N ALA A 544 -11.56 25.01 39.71
CA ALA A 544 -11.96 26.11 38.83
C ALA A 544 -13.01 25.65 37.80
N TYR A 545 -12.88 24.42 37.30
CA TYR A 545 -13.81 23.85 36.34
C TYR A 545 -15.19 23.58 36.95
N HIS A 546 -15.24 23.02 38.16
CA HIS A 546 -16.50 22.83 38.89
C HIS A 546 -17.16 24.17 39.27
N ASN A 547 -16.38 25.19 39.62
CA ASN A 547 -16.93 26.53 39.86
C ASN A 547 -17.54 27.12 38.58
N TYR A 548 -16.87 26.95 37.44
CA TYR A 548 -17.41 27.35 36.15
C TYR A 548 -18.73 26.62 35.83
N TRP A 549 -18.81 25.31 36.10
CA TRP A 549 -20.06 24.56 35.96
C TRP A 549 -21.19 25.14 36.81
N LEU A 550 -20.90 25.54 38.04
CA LEU A 550 -21.88 26.25 38.88
C LEU A 550 -22.27 27.59 38.25
N ASP A 551 -21.31 28.38 37.75
CA ASP A 551 -21.58 29.70 37.17
C ASP A 551 -22.47 29.64 35.92
N ILE A 552 -22.25 28.65 35.04
CA ILE A 552 -23.12 28.40 33.89
C ILE A 552 -24.37 27.59 34.24
N LYS A 553 -24.56 27.29 35.53
CA LYS A 553 -25.68 26.52 36.06
C LYS A 553 -25.83 25.16 35.37
N MET A 554 -24.71 24.46 35.17
CA MET A 554 -24.71 23.11 34.62
C MET A 554 -25.47 22.17 35.56
N GLU A 555 -26.61 21.66 35.10
CA GLU A 555 -27.42 20.75 35.89
C GLU A 555 -26.62 19.50 36.30
N PRO A 556 -26.82 18.95 37.52
CA PRO A 556 -26.14 17.74 37.96
C PRO A 556 -26.26 16.57 36.98
N LYS A 557 -27.37 16.44 36.25
CA LYS A 557 -27.53 15.40 35.23
C LYS A 557 -26.55 15.54 34.06
N THR A 558 -26.23 16.77 33.66
CA THR A 558 -25.26 17.06 32.58
C THR A 558 -23.83 16.90 33.11
N ALA A 559 -23.55 17.40 34.31
CA ALA A 559 -22.26 17.20 34.97
C ALA A 559 -21.90 15.72 35.14
N PHE A 560 -22.89 14.85 35.37
CA PHE A 560 -22.70 13.40 35.42
C PHE A 560 -22.12 12.84 34.11
N ARG A 561 -22.67 13.27 32.96
CA ARG A 561 -22.19 12.88 31.62
C ARG A 561 -20.85 13.50 31.28
N SER A 562 -20.60 14.75 31.69
CA SER A 562 -19.31 15.41 31.51
C SER A 562 -18.18 14.70 32.26
N LEU A 563 -18.48 14.01 33.37
CA LEU A 563 -17.53 13.17 34.09
C LEU A 563 -17.43 11.74 33.52
N HIS A 564 -18.16 11.44 32.44
CA HIS A 564 -18.29 10.12 31.82
C HIS A 564 -18.78 9.03 32.78
N LEU A 565 -19.61 9.40 33.77
CA LEU A 565 -20.13 8.45 34.77
C LEU A 565 -21.21 7.53 34.19
N ASP A 566 -21.87 7.94 33.11
CA ASP A 566 -22.81 7.10 32.35
C ASP A 566 -22.12 5.93 31.63
N GLU A 567 -20.80 6.02 31.45
CA GLU A 567 -19.96 4.97 30.85
C GLU A 567 -19.38 4.00 31.90
N SER A 568 -19.46 4.31 33.20
CA SER A 568 -18.80 3.53 34.27
C SER A 568 -19.46 2.16 34.55
N GLY A 569 -20.69 1.94 34.08
CA GLY A 569 -21.40 0.67 34.20
C GLY A 569 -21.49 0.16 35.65
N GLU A 570 -21.28 -1.14 35.87
CA GLU A 570 -21.33 -1.78 37.19
C GLU A 570 -20.30 -1.23 38.21
N LYS A 571 -19.27 -0.52 37.73
CA LYS A 571 -18.24 0.11 38.59
C LYS A 571 -18.59 1.54 39.01
N LEU A 572 -19.77 2.05 38.65
CA LEU A 572 -20.18 3.44 38.90
C LEU A 572 -19.91 3.92 40.33
N LEU A 573 -20.38 3.19 41.35
CA LEU A 573 -20.24 3.62 42.75
C LEU A 573 -18.80 3.50 43.29
N ALA A 574 -17.95 2.72 42.63
CA ALA A 574 -16.53 2.60 42.94
C ALA A 574 -15.66 3.59 42.15
N ASP A 575 -16.22 4.27 41.14
CA ASP A 575 -15.52 5.29 40.36
C ASP A 575 -15.25 6.52 41.23
N PRO A 576 -13.99 6.96 41.43
CA PRO A 576 -13.68 8.17 42.20
C PRO A 576 -14.41 9.42 41.70
N LYS A 577 -14.72 9.49 40.39
CA LYS A 577 -15.49 10.60 39.81
C LYS A 577 -16.92 10.67 40.32
N PHE A 578 -17.48 9.57 40.81
CA PHE A 578 -18.81 9.56 41.43
C PHE A 578 -18.82 10.42 42.71
N ASN A 579 -17.79 10.32 43.54
CA ASN A 579 -17.66 11.16 44.73
C ASN A 579 -17.49 12.65 44.37
N THR A 580 -16.74 12.94 43.31
CA THR A 580 -16.65 14.30 42.76
C THR A 580 -18.01 14.83 42.33
N TRP A 581 -18.80 14.03 41.62
CA TRP A 581 -20.15 14.40 41.21
C TRP A 581 -21.11 14.61 42.39
N VAL A 582 -21.06 13.75 43.42
CA VAL A 582 -21.86 13.91 44.64
C VAL A 582 -21.52 15.23 45.35
N GLN A 583 -20.23 15.58 45.43
CA GLN A 583 -19.81 16.85 46.01
C GLN A 583 -20.26 18.05 45.15
N TYR A 584 -20.20 17.94 43.83
CA TYR A 584 -20.74 18.96 42.92
C TYR A 584 -22.24 19.14 43.11
N LEU A 585 -23.01 18.04 43.16
CA LEU A 585 -24.45 18.04 43.40
C LEU A 585 -24.79 18.73 44.72
N LYS A 586 -24.03 18.45 45.79
CA LYS A 586 -24.20 19.13 47.08
C LYS A 586 -24.01 20.64 46.95
N THR A 587 -22.90 21.08 46.36
CA THR A 587 -22.61 22.50 46.18
C THR A 587 -23.62 23.18 45.25
N PHE A 588 -24.09 22.49 44.21
CA PHE A 588 -25.14 22.97 43.30
C PHE A 588 -26.45 23.19 44.06
N ASN A 589 -26.86 22.23 44.88
CA ASN A 589 -28.07 22.33 45.70
C ASN A 589 -28.01 23.47 46.71
N ASP A 590 -26.83 23.72 47.29
CA ASP A 590 -26.62 24.83 48.23
C ASP A 590 -26.70 26.19 47.51
N ARG A 591 -26.21 26.27 46.26
CA ARG A 591 -26.24 27.51 45.44
C ARG A 591 -27.59 27.75 44.77
N TYR A 592 -28.32 26.69 44.39
CA TYR A 592 -29.59 26.73 43.66
C TYR A 592 -30.69 25.93 44.40
N PRO A 593 -31.16 26.41 45.57
CA PRO A 593 -32.08 25.66 46.43
C PRO A 593 -33.43 25.33 45.77
N ASN A 594 -33.89 26.13 44.81
CA ASN A 594 -35.14 25.90 44.10
C ASN A 594 -35.05 24.81 43.02
N GLU A 595 -33.84 24.36 42.68
CA GLU A 595 -33.57 23.32 41.68
C GLU A 595 -32.84 22.13 42.31
N LYS A 596 -32.99 22.01 43.63
CA LYS A 596 -32.38 20.96 44.42
C LYS A 596 -32.79 19.59 43.88
N THR A 597 -31.79 18.74 43.65
CA THR A 597 -31.99 17.34 43.25
C THR A 597 -31.33 16.40 44.26
N THR A 598 -31.65 15.12 44.20
CA THR A 598 -31.02 14.09 45.04
C THR A 598 -30.06 13.24 44.23
N VAL A 599 -29.15 12.53 44.92
CA VAL A 599 -28.24 11.57 44.26
C VAL A 599 -29.04 10.54 43.45
N ILE A 600 -30.15 10.02 44.00
CA ILE A 600 -30.97 9.03 43.27
C ILE A 600 -31.70 9.64 42.07
N ASP A 601 -32.15 10.89 42.14
CA ASP A 601 -32.77 11.56 40.99
C ASP A 601 -31.75 11.80 39.88
N GLY A 602 -30.55 12.29 40.22
CA GLY A 602 -29.48 12.48 39.23
C GLY A 602 -28.98 11.17 38.58
N LEU A 603 -29.02 10.05 39.31
CA LEU A 603 -28.78 8.72 38.75
C LEU A 603 -29.89 8.31 37.77
N ARG A 604 -31.16 8.55 38.12
CA ARG A 604 -32.32 8.22 37.28
C ARG A 604 -32.43 9.10 36.04
N ASP A 605 -31.92 10.33 36.08
CA ASP A 605 -31.81 11.22 34.92
C ASP A 605 -30.82 10.70 33.85
N ASN A 606 -29.93 9.78 34.22
CA ASN A 606 -28.88 9.26 33.36
C ASN A 606 -28.95 7.75 33.14
N SER A 607 -29.78 7.03 33.88
CA SER A 607 -29.86 5.57 33.82
C SER A 607 -31.24 5.08 34.22
N HIS A 608 -31.77 4.11 33.48
CA HIS A 608 -33.02 3.47 33.81
C HIS A 608 -32.88 2.63 35.09
N ASP A 609 -33.96 2.51 35.86
CA ASP A 609 -34.00 1.76 37.12
C ASP A 609 -33.45 0.31 36.97
N ILE A 610 -33.67 -0.35 35.82
CA ILE A 610 -33.12 -1.69 35.52
C ILE A 610 -31.57 -1.68 35.56
N ALA A 611 -30.95 -0.66 34.94
CA ALA A 611 -29.50 -0.54 34.91
C ALA A 611 -28.96 -0.18 36.30
N LEU A 612 -29.63 0.74 37.00
CA LEU A 612 -29.28 1.12 38.37
C LEU A 612 -29.33 -0.07 39.34
N LEU A 613 -30.35 -0.93 39.25
CA LEU A 613 -30.44 -2.14 40.08
C LEU A 613 -29.26 -3.09 39.86
N ARG A 614 -28.82 -3.28 38.60
CA ARG A 614 -27.62 -4.08 38.30
C ARG A 614 -26.37 -3.44 38.90
N MET A 615 -26.19 -2.14 38.74
CA MET A 615 -25.06 -1.40 39.32
C MET A 615 -25.05 -1.48 40.85
N PHE A 616 -26.19 -1.31 41.51
CA PHE A 616 -26.31 -1.40 42.96
C PHE A 616 -26.07 -2.83 43.45
N SER A 617 -26.58 -3.84 42.74
CA SER A 617 -26.32 -5.25 43.08
C SER A 617 -24.83 -5.59 42.96
N ALA A 618 -24.14 -5.09 41.92
CA ALA A 618 -22.71 -5.28 41.78
C ALA A 618 -21.94 -4.57 42.90
N ALA A 619 -22.27 -3.30 43.18
CA ALA A 619 -21.66 -2.52 44.25
C ALA A 619 -21.94 -3.06 45.66
N LYS A 620 -23.03 -3.80 45.87
CA LYS A 620 -23.32 -4.47 47.15
C LYS A 620 -22.36 -5.64 47.43
N ASN A 621 -21.76 -6.21 46.39
CA ASN A 621 -20.77 -7.28 46.53
C ASN A 621 -19.36 -6.77 46.88
N ASP A 622 -19.13 -5.46 46.86
CA ASP A 622 -17.88 -4.84 47.29
C ASP A 622 -18.08 -4.17 48.67
N PRO A 623 -17.35 -4.61 49.72
CA PRO A 623 -17.48 -4.04 51.06
C PRO A 623 -17.30 -2.52 51.14
N SER A 624 -16.54 -1.93 50.21
CA SER A 624 -16.31 -0.48 50.17
C SER A 624 -17.52 0.32 49.68
N THR A 625 -18.42 -0.29 48.89
CA THR A 625 -19.61 0.35 48.33
C THR A 625 -20.93 -0.23 48.85
N GLU A 626 -20.89 -1.28 49.67
CA GLU A 626 -22.08 -2.01 50.15
C GLU A 626 -23.12 -1.10 50.82
N LYS A 627 -22.67 -0.27 51.76
CA LYS A 627 -23.55 0.65 52.49
C LYS A 627 -24.20 1.67 51.55
N LEU A 628 -23.40 2.29 50.69
CA LEU A 628 -23.88 3.27 49.71
C LEU A 628 -24.88 2.65 48.74
N ALA A 629 -24.61 1.44 48.24
CA ALA A 629 -25.53 0.70 47.38
C ALA A 629 -26.86 0.41 48.08
N THR A 630 -26.82 0.00 49.35
CA THR A 630 -28.01 -0.27 50.16
C THR A 630 -28.84 0.99 50.42
N ASP A 631 -28.18 2.12 50.68
CA ASP A 631 -28.84 3.43 50.87
C ASP A 631 -29.51 3.91 49.57
N LEU A 632 -28.83 3.77 48.42
CA LEU A 632 -29.37 4.13 47.10
C LEU A 632 -30.53 3.22 46.67
N GLN A 633 -30.47 1.93 46.98
CA GLN A 633 -31.60 1.02 46.84
C GLN A 633 -32.80 1.50 47.65
N SER A 634 -32.59 1.85 48.92
CA SER A 634 -33.67 2.38 49.79
C SER A 634 -34.27 3.66 49.21
N ALA A 635 -33.42 4.57 48.71
CA ALA A 635 -33.86 5.80 48.06
C ALA A 635 -34.66 5.52 46.77
N LEU A 636 -34.27 4.52 45.98
CA LEU A 636 -35.00 4.11 44.77
C LEU A 636 -36.39 3.57 45.10
N ILE A 637 -36.51 2.76 46.17
CA ILE A 637 -37.81 2.25 46.65
C ILE A 637 -38.75 3.41 47.02
N LEU A 638 -38.24 4.43 47.72
CA LEU A 638 -39.03 5.62 48.05
C LEU A 638 -39.49 6.35 46.77
N LYS A 639 -38.66 6.42 45.73
CA LYS A 639 -39.05 7.00 44.43
C LYS A 639 -40.15 6.21 43.72
N TRP A 640 -40.19 4.89 43.89
CA TRP A 640 -41.30 4.08 43.39
C TRP A 640 -42.60 4.35 44.13
N GLN A 641 -42.53 4.52 45.45
CA GLN A 641 -43.68 4.91 46.29
C GLN A 641 -44.24 6.27 45.88
N ASP A 642 -43.37 7.28 45.73
CA ASP A 642 -43.76 8.63 45.31
C ASP A 642 -44.43 8.62 43.93
N ALA A 643 -43.92 7.80 43.01
CA ALA A 643 -44.46 7.61 41.67
C ALA A 643 -45.69 6.67 41.63
N LYS A 644 -46.17 6.18 42.78
CA LYS A 644 -47.30 5.25 42.94
C LYS A 644 -47.21 4.01 42.04
N LYS A 645 -46.00 3.46 41.89
CA LYS A 645 -45.77 2.23 41.10
C LYS A 645 -46.41 1.03 41.80
N THR A 646 -47.06 0.14 41.04
CA THR A 646 -47.61 -1.09 41.61
C THR A 646 -46.54 -2.18 41.69
N PRO A 647 -46.56 -3.07 42.72
CA PRO A 647 -45.66 -4.22 42.76
C PRO A 647 -45.70 -5.07 41.48
N GLU A 648 -46.88 -5.23 40.88
CA GLU A 648 -47.09 -5.97 39.64
C GLU A 648 -46.39 -5.31 38.44
N GLU A 649 -46.45 -3.98 38.33
CA GLU A 649 -45.69 -3.23 37.31
C GLU A 649 -44.19 -3.45 37.47
N LEU A 650 -43.66 -3.27 38.68
CA LEU A 650 -42.23 -3.41 38.95
C LEU A 650 -41.74 -4.85 38.70
N LYS A 651 -42.54 -5.86 39.09
CA LYS A 651 -42.23 -7.27 38.84
C LYS A 651 -42.10 -7.59 37.35
N ARG A 652 -42.94 -6.98 36.50
CA ARG A 652 -42.84 -7.15 35.03
C ARG A 652 -41.61 -6.46 34.45
N VAL A 653 -41.22 -5.31 35.00
CA VAL A 653 -40.07 -4.53 34.52
C VAL A 653 -38.73 -5.18 34.92
N PHE A 654 -38.64 -5.78 36.10
CA PHE A 654 -37.39 -6.27 36.68
C PHE A 654 -37.16 -7.78 36.54
N VAL A 655 -37.81 -8.45 35.60
CA VAL A 655 -37.63 -9.89 35.35
C VAL A 655 -36.16 -10.19 35.02
N GLY A 656 -35.54 -11.09 35.78
CA GLY A 656 -34.15 -11.51 35.59
C GLY A 656 -33.10 -10.48 35.99
N VAL A 657 -33.49 -9.40 36.69
CA VAL A 657 -32.56 -8.41 37.24
C VAL A 657 -32.05 -8.90 38.61
N PRO A 658 -30.73 -8.97 38.84
CA PRO A 658 -30.18 -9.32 40.15
C PRO A 658 -30.73 -8.44 41.28
N ALA A 659 -31.02 -9.06 42.43
CA ALA A 659 -31.61 -8.42 43.62
C ALA A 659 -33.02 -7.81 43.43
N ALA A 660 -33.69 -8.00 42.29
CA ALA A 660 -35.02 -7.45 42.06
C ALA A 660 -36.08 -7.99 43.03
N ASP A 661 -36.04 -9.29 43.36
CA ASP A 661 -36.99 -9.90 44.29
C ASP A 661 -36.82 -9.33 45.71
N GLU A 662 -35.58 -9.20 46.18
CA GLU A 662 -35.27 -8.56 47.48
C GLU A 662 -35.81 -7.12 47.52
N MET A 663 -35.61 -6.37 46.44
CA MET A 663 -36.09 -4.98 46.32
C MET A 663 -37.62 -4.90 46.30
N LEU A 664 -38.28 -5.81 45.60
CA LEU A 664 -39.73 -5.87 45.51
C LEU A 664 -40.35 -6.24 46.87
N ASP A 665 -39.76 -7.18 47.59
CA ASP A 665 -40.20 -7.56 48.95
C ASP A 665 -40.09 -6.38 49.92
N ARG A 666 -38.99 -5.62 49.85
CA ARG A 666 -38.80 -4.40 50.65
C ARG A 666 -39.85 -3.34 50.32
N TYR A 667 -40.19 -3.17 49.03
CA TYR A 667 -41.21 -2.23 48.59
C TYR A 667 -42.62 -2.63 49.05
N ILE A 668 -42.99 -3.91 48.93
CA ILE A 668 -44.27 -4.44 49.40
C ILE A 668 -44.44 -4.21 50.90
N LYS A 669 -43.39 -4.49 51.70
CA LYS A 669 -43.39 -4.22 53.14
C LYS A 669 -43.59 -2.74 53.44
N LEU A 670 -42.92 -1.85 52.70
CA LEU A 670 -43.06 -0.41 52.86
C LEU A 670 -44.50 0.06 52.57
N LEU A 671 -45.12 -0.44 51.49
CA LEU A 671 -46.52 -0.13 51.16
C LEU A 671 -47.49 -0.64 52.23
N ALA A 672 -47.26 -1.85 52.76
CA ALA A 672 -48.09 -2.41 53.83
C ALA A 672 -48.05 -1.52 55.09
N VAL A 673 -46.86 -1.06 55.50
CA VAL A 673 -46.69 -0.13 56.62
C VAL A 673 -47.41 1.19 56.35
N ALA A 674 -47.24 1.79 55.17
CA ALA A 674 -47.88 3.05 54.81
C ALA A 674 -49.42 2.95 54.82
N SER A 675 -49.98 1.81 54.40
CA SER A 675 -51.43 1.54 54.43
C SER A 675 -52.00 1.31 55.83
N SER A 676 -51.14 0.97 56.80
CA SER A 676 -51.54 0.70 58.19
C SER A 676 -51.52 1.94 59.10
N THR A 677 -50.96 3.06 58.62
CA THR A 677 -51.00 4.36 59.30
C THR A 677 -52.29 5.11 58.91
N PRO A 678 -53.21 5.38 59.86
CA PRO A 678 -54.52 5.96 59.60
C PRO A 678 -54.50 7.43 59.14
#